data_AF-A0AAU5IXD4-F1
#
_entry.id   AF-A0AAU5IXD4-F1
#
_cell.length_a   1.000
_cell.length_b   1.000
_cell.length_c   1.000
_cell.angle_alpha   90.00
_cell.angle_beta   90.00
_cell.angle_gamma   90.00
#
_symmetry.space_group_name_H-M   'P 1'
#
loop_
_entity.id
_entity.type
_entity.pdbx_description
1 polymer ?
#
loop_
_entity_poly.entity_id
_entity_poly.type
_entity_poly.pdbx_seq_one_letter_code
_entity_poly.pdbx_strand_id
1 'polypeptide(L)'
;MTERSSTRVEGAQGPMHTGSGDMYVTVGPDLGDPGRPSFRRIADDQLRWLRRVLVPPAGMGAARAELAATGTVIVDGRPGSGRTSAARVLLREFSQDSGVFRELLPGEEGELSLTDPGLVGAGDRLLLDLSAADAVRWAAARAGLPALRKAVHEQHAHLVVVMPHGDNPDSDLQRNRVVIEDPPGPNVFRRHLRMHGVPCEQYLQADPTVDGFLRERRPMREIADFADLVRRAREAGRKGDGFPQWCATALRSRADRRNEVATLVAHKRESPQRALLITVAMLHGAHADVIHHTAQLLLRATGSPPEEFPLLQRKDLAERLTEISAGTGPDGRVRFTELDFDCAVRTHFWDHMPDLRQHLGAWTARSVDLNGTHVTRELRDGMVTELAGQYLRTGHGEGLASLAEEWSSTSASRARLEAAVQALTCGLNDPAHGRHFRERVYQWCANKRLQGKFAQVLVQVCADVIASSHPDQAMLRLYYLARRERDTTHALRALCELVDTSHRLRRRVLNRLAGPRLSPAELGIFLSVSAPEPLTDPYDDGHALVEESAVQRALTTCWLAVLGELPRAGWQPQAERWLHTAAVSGRLGGILLDILVKAADQCDSGRGAAFAALYASAGDAERTAPFGSAHAAKTTDLLFQKICAAQGIGRPTTPPQAESARGTES
;
A
#
# COMPACT_ATOMS: atom_id res chain seq x y z
N MET A 1 20.42 -61.13 15.36
CA MET A 1 20.85 -59.71 15.26
C MET A 1 19.88 -58.99 14.34
N THR A 2 19.07 -58.10 14.89
CA THR A 2 18.29 -57.11 14.14
C THR A 2 18.34 -55.84 14.96
N GLU A 3 19.29 -54.97 14.64
CA GLU A 3 19.40 -53.64 15.25
C GLU A 3 18.14 -52.83 14.90
N ARG A 4 17.42 -52.39 15.93
CA ARG A 4 16.38 -51.37 15.79
C ARG A 4 17.05 -50.01 15.97
N SER A 5 17.27 -49.30 14.87
CA SER A 5 17.63 -47.89 14.87
C SER A 5 16.46 -47.07 15.38
N SER A 6 16.59 -46.44 16.55
CA SER A 6 15.67 -45.43 17.05
C SER A 6 16.28 -44.04 16.88
N THR A 7 15.64 -43.18 16.08
CA THR A 7 16.03 -41.78 15.92
C THR A 7 15.38 -40.93 17.01
N ARG A 8 16.20 -40.25 17.82
CA ARG A 8 15.75 -39.29 18.83
C ARG A 8 15.93 -37.88 18.28
N VAL A 9 14.85 -37.11 18.22
CA VAL A 9 14.86 -35.70 17.77
C VAL A 9 14.49 -34.83 18.96
N GLU A 10 15.38 -33.94 19.37
CA GLU A 10 15.11 -32.93 20.40
C GLU A 10 15.08 -31.54 19.73
N GLY A 11 14.05 -30.73 20.03
CA GLY A 11 13.94 -29.34 19.54
C GLY A 11 13.08 -29.11 18.29
N ALA A 12 11.97 -29.82 18.10
CA ALA A 12 11.06 -29.54 16.99
C ALA A 12 10.15 -28.34 17.27
N GLN A 13 10.17 -27.35 16.36
CA GLN A 13 9.30 -26.17 16.36
C GLN A 13 8.06 -26.36 15.45
N GLY A 14 7.62 -27.61 15.25
CA GLY A 14 6.46 -27.96 14.43
C GLY A 14 5.92 -29.37 14.70
N PRO A 15 4.73 -29.74 14.18
CA PRO A 15 4.13 -31.04 14.45
C PRO A 15 4.97 -32.17 13.85
N MET A 16 5.35 -33.16 14.66
CA MET A 16 6.05 -34.36 14.21
C MET A 16 5.14 -35.59 14.28
N HIS A 17 5.17 -36.42 13.23
CA HIS A 17 4.43 -37.67 13.13
C HIS A 17 5.40 -38.85 13.07
N THR A 18 5.27 -39.81 13.98
CA THR A 18 6.16 -40.99 14.09
C THR A 18 5.47 -42.31 13.75
N GLY A 19 4.24 -42.28 13.22
CA GLY A 19 3.48 -43.46 12.76
C GLY A 19 3.52 -43.67 11.23
N SER A 20 3.01 -44.81 10.76
CA SER A 20 3.00 -45.21 9.34
C SER A 20 1.78 -44.72 8.53
N GLY A 21 1.06 -43.71 9.03
CA GLY A 21 -0.11 -43.11 8.37
C GLY A 21 0.19 -41.72 7.77
N ASP A 22 -0.67 -41.28 6.85
CA ASP A 22 -0.57 -39.96 6.23
C ASP A 22 -0.91 -38.84 7.24
N MET A 23 -0.03 -37.85 7.34
CA MET A 23 -0.26 -36.66 8.15
C MET A 23 -0.88 -35.55 7.30
N TYR A 24 -2.16 -35.26 7.55
CA TYR A 24 -2.82 -34.08 6.99
C TYR A 24 -2.51 -32.85 7.87
N VAL A 25 -1.49 -32.08 7.50
CA VAL A 25 -1.17 -30.80 8.14
C VAL A 25 -2.07 -29.72 7.54
N THR A 26 -3.16 -29.38 8.22
CA THR A 26 -3.95 -28.19 7.89
C THR A 26 -3.24 -26.97 8.51
N VAL A 27 -2.28 -26.39 7.78
CA VAL A 27 -1.79 -25.04 8.10
C VAL A 27 -2.96 -24.10 7.84
N GLY A 28 -3.62 -23.66 8.91
CA GLY A 28 -4.77 -22.76 8.82
C GLY A 28 -4.36 -21.47 8.10
N PRO A 29 -5.01 -21.11 6.98
CA PRO A 29 -4.90 -19.74 6.49
C PRO A 29 -5.57 -18.84 7.52
N ASP A 30 -4.82 -17.85 7.99
CA ASP A 30 -5.35 -16.67 8.66
C ASP A 30 -6.62 -16.23 7.92
N LEU A 31 -7.74 -16.15 8.63
CA LEU A 31 -9.07 -15.80 8.10
C LEU A 31 -9.09 -14.32 7.70
N GLY A 32 -8.37 -13.98 6.65
CA GLY A 32 -8.57 -12.80 5.82
C GLY A 32 -9.34 -13.20 4.58
N ASP A 33 -10.36 -12.41 4.23
CA ASP A 33 -11.10 -12.50 2.97
C ASP A 33 -10.13 -12.74 1.78
N PRO A 34 -10.22 -13.87 1.05
CA PRO A 34 -9.28 -14.24 -0.01
C PRO A 34 -9.24 -13.26 -1.18
N GLY A 35 -10.10 -12.23 -1.19
CA GLY A 35 -10.10 -11.14 -2.18
C GLY A 35 -9.37 -9.86 -1.77
N ARG A 36 -8.85 -9.72 -0.53
CA ARG A 36 -8.18 -8.48 -0.09
C ARG A 36 -6.65 -8.57 -0.20
N PRO A 37 -6.01 -7.70 -0.99
CA PRO A 37 -4.56 -7.55 -0.93
C PRO A 37 -4.18 -6.93 0.42
N SER A 38 -3.49 -7.69 1.26
CA SER A 38 -2.75 -7.09 2.38
C SER A 38 -1.75 -6.06 1.83
N PHE A 39 -1.65 -4.90 2.47
CA PHE A 39 -0.83 -3.75 2.06
C PHE A 39 0.63 -4.12 1.79
N ARG A 40 1.13 -5.10 2.56
CA ARG A 40 2.47 -5.67 2.43
C ARG A 40 2.62 -6.52 1.16
N ARG A 41 1.58 -7.28 0.77
CA ARG A 41 1.63 -8.21 -0.37
C ARG A 41 1.91 -7.50 -1.69
N ILE A 42 1.28 -6.35 -1.97
CA ILE A 42 1.46 -5.60 -3.22
C ILE A 42 2.89 -5.02 -3.31
N ALA A 43 3.38 -4.36 -2.25
CA ALA A 43 4.76 -3.85 -2.23
C ALA A 43 5.79 -5.00 -2.31
N ASP A 44 5.54 -6.10 -1.61
CA ASP A 44 6.41 -7.28 -1.66
C ASP A 44 6.40 -7.96 -3.03
N ASP A 45 5.28 -7.97 -3.75
CA ASP A 45 5.20 -8.47 -5.13
C ASP A 45 6.01 -7.61 -6.11
N GLN A 46 5.88 -6.28 -6.01
CA GLN A 46 6.66 -5.36 -6.84
C GLN A 46 8.16 -5.47 -6.55
N LEU A 47 8.56 -5.52 -5.28
CA LEU A 47 9.94 -5.71 -4.89
C LEU A 47 10.44 -7.14 -5.23
N ARG A 48 9.56 -8.16 -5.20
CA ARG A 48 9.81 -9.52 -5.72
C ARG A 48 10.17 -9.50 -7.18
N TRP A 49 9.33 -8.87 -7.99
CA TRP A 49 9.58 -8.72 -9.40
C TRP A 49 10.86 -7.93 -9.66
N LEU A 50 11.06 -6.79 -8.98
CA LEU A 50 12.24 -5.94 -9.15
C LEU A 50 13.55 -6.71 -8.88
N ARG A 51 13.63 -7.49 -7.80
CA ARG A 51 14.78 -8.34 -7.51
C ARG A 51 15.01 -9.40 -8.59
N ARG A 52 13.95 -9.90 -9.23
CA ARG A 52 14.08 -10.86 -10.32
C ARG A 52 14.61 -10.21 -11.58
N VAL A 53 14.24 -8.97 -11.91
CA VAL A 53 14.69 -8.32 -13.15
C VAL A 53 16.00 -7.54 -13.01
N LEU A 54 16.37 -7.10 -11.80
CA LEU A 54 17.58 -6.31 -11.57
C LEU A 54 18.84 -7.12 -11.95
N VAL A 55 19.65 -6.57 -12.83
CA VAL A 55 21.04 -6.98 -13.03
C VAL A 55 21.89 -6.19 -12.05
N PRO A 56 22.63 -6.85 -11.12
CA PRO A 56 23.43 -6.14 -10.13
C PRO A 56 24.41 -5.17 -10.80
N PRO A 57 24.27 -3.86 -10.55
CA PRO A 57 25.22 -2.88 -11.08
C PRO A 57 26.57 -2.99 -10.34
N ALA A 58 27.63 -2.50 -10.98
CA ALA A 58 28.91 -2.34 -10.29
C ALA A 58 28.74 -1.41 -9.08
N GLY A 59 29.45 -1.72 -7.99
CA GLY A 59 29.28 -1.03 -6.70
C GLY A 59 28.20 -1.64 -5.78
N MET A 60 27.26 -2.44 -6.29
CA MET A 60 26.19 -3.02 -5.44
C MET A 60 26.74 -3.92 -4.31
N GLY A 61 27.83 -4.65 -4.55
CA GLY A 61 28.49 -5.46 -3.52
C GLY A 61 29.07 -4.61 -2.38
N ALA A 62 29.70 -3.49 -2.72
CA ALA A 62 30.21 -2.53 -1.73
C ALA A 62 29.06 -1.86 -0.96
N ALA A 63 27.97 -1.50 -1.64
CA ALA A 63 26.79 -0.95 -1.00
C ALA A 63 26.16 -1.92 0.01
N ARG A 64 26.14 -3.22 -0.31
CA ARG A 64 25.69 -4.27 0.60
C ARG A 64 26.61 -4.39 1.82
N ALA A 65 27.92 -4.39 1.62
CA ALA A 65 28.89 -4.46 2.71
C ALA A 65 28.79 -3.25 3.64
N GLU A 66 28.66 -2.05 3.08
CA GLU A 66 28.51 -0.80 3.85
C GLU A 66 27.20 -0.77 4.64
N LEU A 67 26.09 -1.20 4.01
CA LEU A 67 24.79 -1.30 4.67
C LEU A 67 24.82 -2.32 5.82
N ALA A 68 25.47 -3.47 5.63
CA ALA A 68 25.64 -4.48 6.69
C ALA A 68 26.52 -3.97 7.84
N ALA A 69 27.59 -3.23 7.53
CA ALA A 69 28.55 -2.77 8.51
C ALA A 69 28.03 -1.60 9.36
N THR A 70 27.22 -0.71 8.79
CA THR A 70 26.87 0.57 9.42
C THR A 70 25.36 0.80 9.58
N GLY A 71 24.53 -0.05 8.97
CA GLY A 71 23.09 0.18 8.87
C GLY A 71 22.71 1.30 7.90
N THR A 72 23.66 1.98 7.24
CA THR A 72 23.38 3.09 6.31
C THR A 72 24.31 3.12 5.10
N VAL A 73 23.73 3.23 3.91
CA VAL A 73 24.49 3.49 2.67
C VAL A 73 23.89 4.66 1.90
N ILE A 74 24.75 5.50 1.34
CA ILE A 74 24.41 6.60 0.43
C ILE A 74 24.80 6.19 -0.98
N VAL A 75 23.80 6.06 -1.84
CA VAL A 75 23.96 5.63 -3.23
C VAL A 75 24.02 6.85 -4.15
N ASP A 76 25.15 7.02 -4.81
CA ASP A 76 25.30 7.92 -5.96
C ASP A 76 25.32 7.08 -7.25
N GLY A 77 24.74 7.61 -8.32
CA GLY A 77 24.83 7.01 -9.64
C GLY A 77 24.21 7.94 -10.66
N ARG A 78 24.59 7.83 -11.92
CA ARG A 78 24.00 8.66 -12.99
C ARG A 78 22.49 8.42 -13.11
N PRO A 79 21.69 9.42 -13.50
CA PRO A 79 20.30 9.19 -13.88
C PRO A 79 20.21 8.08 -14.94
N GLY A 80 19.28 7.14 -14.73
CA GLY A 80 19.08 5.99 -15.60
C GLY A 80 19.95 4.76 -15.33
N SER A 81 20.86 4.79 -14.35
CA SER A 81 21.73 3.63 -13.98
C SER A 81 21.02 2.48 -13.27
N GLY A 82 19.79 2.71 -12.79
CA GLY A 82 19.09 1.77 -11.92
C GLY A 82 19.38 1.97 -10.43
N ARG A 83 20.04 3.07 -10.02
CA ARG A 83 20.36 3.41 -8.62
C ARG A 83 19.16 3.27 -7.65
N THR A 84 17.98 3.78 -7.99
CA THR A 84 16.77 3.67 -7.15
C THR A 84 16.28 2.23 -7.06
N SER A 85 16.36 1.48 -8.16
CA SER A 85 16.03 0.05 -8.17
C SER A 85 17.00 -0.76 -7.31
N ALA A 86 18.29 -0.46 -7.39
CA ALA A 86 19.33 -1.07 -6.55
C ALA A 86 19.08 -0.77 -5.07
N ALA A 87 18.75 0.48 -4.72
CA ALA A 87 18.42 0.88 -3.35
C ALA A 87 17.24 0.08 -2.76
N ARG A 88 16.16 -0.08 -3.53
CA ARG A 88 15.00 -0.89 -3.13
C ARG A 88 15.34 -2.37 -2.97
N VAL A 89 16.16 -2.93 -3.85
CA VAL A 89 16.59 -4.34 -3.75
C VAL A 89 17.53 -4.55 -2.57
N LEU A 90 18.47 -3.61 -2.30
CA LEU A 90 19.35 -3.66 -1.13
C LEU A 90 18.52 -3.75 0.15
N LEU A 91 17.59 -2.82 0.39
CA LEU A 91 16.72 -2.86 1.58
C LEU A 91 15.94 -4.16 1.72
N ARG A 92 15.52 -4.76 0.61
CA ARG A 92 14.81 -6.03 0.62
C ARG A 92 15.72 -7.22 0.96
N GLU A 93 17.01 -7.18 0.63
CA GLU A 93 17.95 -8.24 1.01
C GLU A 93 18.14 -8.33 2.54
N PHE A 94 17.87 -7.24 3.26
CA PHE A 94 17.87 -7.15 4.72
C PHE A 94 16.47 -7.28 5.33
N SER A 95 15.52 -7.93 4.63
CA SER A 95 14.23 -8.27 5.24
C SER A 95 14.45 -9.27 6.38
N GLN A 96 14.39 -8.79 7.62
CA GLN A 96 14.27 -9.62 8.82
C GLN A 96 12.79 -9.90 9.09
N ASP A 97 12.51 -10.76 10.07
CA ASP A 97 11.14 -11.08 10.50
C ASP A 97 10.43 -9.86 11.15
N SER A 98 11.18 -8.81 11.45
CA SER A 98 10.69 -7.55 12.01
C SER A 98 10.98 -6.32 11.14
N GLY A 99 10.17 -5.28 11.33
CA GLY A 99 10.29 -3.99 10.64
C GLY A 99 9.59 -3.90 9.27
N VAL A 100 9.13 -2.70 8.91
CA VAL A 100 8.41 -2.44 7.66
C VAL A 100 9.26 -1.66 6.67
N PHE A 101 9.04 -1.91 5.37
CA PHE A 101 9.59 -1.06 4.32
C PHE A 101 8.89 0.31 4.32
N ARG A 102 9.66 1.39 4.25
CA ARG A 102 9.16 2.75 4.13
C ARG A 102 10.01 3.60 3.18
N GLU A 103 9.33 4.35 2.34
CA GLU A 103 9.93 5.47 1.62
C GLU A 103 9.68 6.75 2.41
N LEU A 104 10.76 7.45 2.78
CA LEU A 104 10.74 8.67 3.57
C LEU A 104 10.57 9.87 2.64
N LEU A 105 9.61 10.75 2.97
CA LEU A 105 9.28 11.92 2.18
C LEU A 105 9.37 13.21 3.01
N PRO A 106 10.58 13.68 3.36
CA PRO A 106 10.77 14.82 4.25
C PRO A 106 10.04 16.07 3.76
N GLY A 107 9.26 16.69 4.64
CA GLY A 107 8.51 17.90 4.36
C GLY A 107 7.13 17.70 3.74
N GLU A 108 6.68 16.47 3.50
CA GLU A 108 5.28 16.17 3.15
C GLU A 108 4.38 16.03 4.40
N GLU A 109 3.08 16.27 4.27
CA GLU A 109 2.15 16.16 5.40
C GLU A 109 2.04 14.75 5.96
N GLY A 110 2.17 14.66 7.29
CA GLY A 110 2.15 13.39 7.99
C GLY A 110 3.51 12.70 8.07
N GLU A 111 4.58 13.33 7.58
CA GLU A 111 5.95 12.87 7.85
C GLU A 111 6.54 13.58 9.08
N LEU A 112 7.37 12.86 9.83
CA LEU A 112 8.16 13.45 10.90
C LEU A 112 9.43 14.08 10.32
N SER A 113 10.02 15.01 11.07
CA SER A 113 11.35 15.53 10.72
C SER A 113 12.38 14.41 10.69
N LEU A 114 13.39 14.52 9.81
CA LEU A 114 14.54 13.60 9.81
C LEU A 114 15.31 13.61 11.14
N THR A 115 15.15 14.65 11.95
CA THR A 115 15.75 14.77 13.29
C THR A 115 14.92 14.12 14.40
N ASP A 116 13.69 13.68 14.12
CA ASP A 116 12.82 13.04 15.09
C ASP A 116 13.15 11.54 15.18
N PRO A 117 13.57 11.02 16.34
CA PRO A 117 13.90 9.59 16.49
C PRO A 117 12.67 8.69 16.30
N GLY A 118 11.45 9.20 16.51
CA GLY A 118 10.20 8.48 16.25
C GLY A 118 9.94 8.19 14.77
N LEU A 119 10.76 8.73 13.87
CA LEU A 119 10.75 8.40 12.45
C LEU A 119 11.27 6.97 12.18
N VAL A 120 12.04 6.38 13.10
CA VAL A 120 12.63 5.05 12.97
C VAL A 120 12.03 4.10 14.01
N GLY A 121 11.68 2.90 13.59
CA GLY A 121 11.26 1.80 14.45
C GLY A 121 12.20 0.61 14.29
N ALA A 122 12.12 -0.32 15.24
CA ALA A 122 12.96 -1.50 15.28
C ALA A 122 12.94 -2.28 13.96
N GLY A 123 14.12 -2.55 13.39
CA GLY A 123 14.29 -3.34 12.17
C GLY A 123 13.77 -2.70 10.89
N ASP A 124 13.32 -1.44 10.92
CA ASP A 124 12.71 -0.80 9.75
C ASP A 124 13.67 -0.71 8.55
N ARG A 125 13.09 -0.73 7.35
CA ARG A 125 13.82 -0.61 6.07
C ARG A 125 13.45 0.69 5.39
N LEU A 126 14.33 1.67 5.50
CA LEU A 126 14.07 3.06 5.12
C LEU A 126 14.76 3.42 3.80
N LEU A 127 13.97 3.91 2.84
CA LEU A 127 14.45 4.50 1.60
C LEU A 127 14.28 6.02 1.67
N LEU A 128 15.35 6.77 1.50
CA LEU A 128 15.29 8.22 1.30
C LEU A 128 15.74 8.53 -0.13
N ASP A 129 14.80 8.61 -1.07
CA ASP A 129 15.09 8.94 -2.47
C ASP A 129 15.09 10.47 -2.67
N LEU A 130 16.29 11.03 -2.78
CA LEU A 130 16.55 12.45 -3.07
C LEU A 130 17.09 12.62 -4.48
N SER A 131 16.92 11.62 -5.34
CA SER A 131 17.61 11.55 -6.62
C SER A 131 17.11 12.56 -7.66
N ALA A 132 15.94 13.16 -7.40
CA ALA A 132 15.35 14.29 -8.11
C ALA A 132 15.24 15.57 -7.24
N ALA A 133 15.90 15.60 -6.07
CA ALA A 133 15.87 16.77 -5.19
C ALA A 133 16.67 17.94 -5.79
N ASP A 134 16.16 19.16 -5.63
CA ASP A 134 16.93 20.38 -5.86
C ASP A 134 17.98 20.61 -4.75
N ALA A 135 18.86 21.59 -4.95
CA ALA A 135 19.93 21.90 -4.01
C ALA A 135 19.41 22.28 -2.60
N VAL A 136 18.23 22.91 -2.51
CA VAL A 136 17.64 23.35 -1.23
C VAL A 136 17.15 22.14 -0.45
N ARG A 137 16.40 21.25 -1.10
CA ARG A 137 15.89 20.01 -0.52
C ARG A 137 17.04 19.07 -0.14
N TRP A 138 18.08 18.99 -0.98
CA TRP A 138 19.28 18.22 -0.66
C TRP A 138 19.98 18.77 0.58
N ALA A 139 20.20 20.08 0.67
CA ALA A 139 20.82 20.70 1.84
C ALA A 139 20.01 20.48 3.12
N ALA A 140 18.69 20.65 3.06
CA ALA A 140 17.80 20.41 4.21
C ALA A 140 17.84 18.95 4.67
N ALA A 141 17.79 17.99 3.73
CA ALA A 141 17.89 16.58 4.05
C ALA A 141 19.27 16.23 4.65
N ARG A 142 20.35 16.77 4.07
CA ARG A 142 21.73 16.56 4.53
C ARG A 142 21.93 16.99 5.98
N ALA A 143 21.33 18.12 6.39
CA ALA A 143 21.37 18.58 7.78
C ALA A 143 20.70 17.61 8.77
N GLY A 144 19.68 16.86 8.35
CA GLY A 144 18.97 15.89 9.18
C GLY A 144 19.58 14.48 9.20
N LEU A 145 20.42 14.13 8.21
CA LEU A 145 20.99 12.79 8.08
C LEU A 145 21.76 12.29 9.31
N PRO A 146 22.58 13.09 10.02
CA PRO A 146 23.29 12.60 11.21
C PRO A 146 22.35 12.08 12.31
N ALA A 147 21.26 12.80 12.58
CA ALA A 147 20.26 12.41 13.58
C ALA A 147 19.49 11.16 13.13
N LEU A 148 19.09 11.10 11.85
CA LEU A 148 18.44 9.92 11.29
C LEU A 148 19.32 8.67 11.40
N ARG A 149 20.61 8.78 11.04
CA ARG A 149 21.58 7.68 11.12
C ARG A 149 21.76 7.16 12.54
N LYS A 150 21.80 8.06 13.52
CA LYS A 150 21.85 7.68 14.93
C LYS A 150 20.62 6.85 15.31
N ALA A 151 19.42 7.30 14.97
CA ALA A 151 18.19 6.57 15.23
C ALA A 151 18.15 5.21 14.50
N VAL A 152 18.65 5.14 13.25
CA VAL A 152 18.79 3.90 12.49
C VAL A 152 19.67 2.88 13.21
N HIS A 153 20.81 3.33 13.73
CA HIS A 153 21.72 2.48 14.48
C HIS A 153 21.09 1.98 15.80
N GLU A 154 20.47 2.89 16.57
CA GLU A 154 19.83 2.56 17.86
C GLU A 154 18.64 1.61 17.72
N GLN A 155 17.95 1.64 16.58
CA GLN A 155 16.79 0.78 16.30
C GLN A 155 17.15 -0.47 15.48
N HIS A 156 18.43 -0.74 15.24
CA HIS A 156 18.89 -1.83 14.37
C HIS A 156 18.18 -1.85 13.00
N ALA A 157 17.87 -0.67 12.48
CA ALA A 157 17.20 -0.45 11.21
C ALA A 157 18.21 -0.34 10.07
N HIS A 158 17.72 -0.29 8.83
CA HIS A 158 18.53 -0.15 7.62
C HIS A 158 18.06 1.06 6.82
N LEU A 159 19.01 1.92 6.41
CA LEU A 159 18.75 3.12 5.63
C LEU A 159 19.54 3.10 4.31
N VAL A 160 18.83 3.31 3.21
CA VAL A 160 19.44 3.62 1.92
C VAL A 160 19.02 5.02 1.48
N VAL A 161 20.00 5.89 1.25
CA VAL A 161 19.78 7.24 0.72
C VAL A 161 20.20 7.27 -0.75
N VAL A 162 19.31 7.66 -1.66
CA VAL A 162 19.68 7.91 -3.06
C VAL A 162 19.90 9.40 -3.23
N MET A 163 21.13 9.82 -3.45
CA MET A 163 21.48 11.25 -3.53
C MET A 163 21.32 11.82 -4.96
N PRO A 164 21.20 13.15 -5.11
CA PRO A 164 21.36 13.80 -6.41
C PRO A 164 22.74 13.48 -7.01
N HIS A 165 22.79 13.28 -8.33
CA HIS A 165 24.06 12.94 -8.99
C HIS A 165 24.94 14.16 -9.14
N GLY A 166 26.24 14.01 -8.84
CA GLY A 166 27.25 15.06 -9.02
C GLY A 166 27.41 16.00 -7.83
N ASP A 167 26.53 15.91 -6.83
CA ASP A 167 26.74 16.59 -5.55
C ASP A 167 27.77 15.83 -4.70
N ASN A 168 28.41 16.55 -3.77
CA ASN A 168 29.32 15.94 -2.79
C ASN A 168 28.69 16.01 -1.40
N PRO A 169 28.54 14.86 -0.70
CA PRO A 169 28.17 14.89 0.71
C PRO A 169 29.33 15.45 1.56
N ASP A 170 29.01 15.89 2.78
CA ASP A 170 30.00 16.35 3.76
C ASP A 170 31.01 15.23 4.08
N SER A 171 32.21 15.58 4.58
CA SER A 171 33.32 14.62 4.82
C SER A 171 32.88 13.36 5.59
N ASP A 172 32.03 13.53 6.59
CA ASP A 172 31.59 12.47 7.49
C ASP A 172 30.59 11.50 6.84
N LEU A 173 29.91 11.95 5.80
CA LEU A 173 28.95 11.19 5.00
C LEU A 173 29.62 10.51 3.79
N GLN A 174 30.78 11.01 3.34
CA GLN A 174 31.54 10.42 2.23
C GLN A 174 31.93 8.96 2.50
N ARG A 175 32.19 8.59 3.75
CA ARG A 175 32.55 7.18 4.08
C ARG A 175 31.44 6.19 3.75
N ASN A 176 30.17 6.63 3.79
CA ASN A 176 29.01 5.81 3.51
C ASN A 176 28.56 5.91 2.05
N ARG A 177 29.27 6.71 1.23
CA ARG A 177 28.94 6.89 -0.19
C ARG A 177 29.48 5.72 -1.00
N VAL A 178 28.60 5.13 -1.79
CA VAL A 178 28.94 4.12 -2.79
C VAL A 178 28.42 4.57 -4.15
N VAL A 179 29.31 4.54 -5.14
CA VAL A 179 28.96 4.83 -6.52
C VAL A 179 28.42 3.57 -7.19
N ILE A 180 27.25 3.69 -7.78
CA ILE A 180 26.57 2.67 -8.58
C ILE A 180 26.70 3.06 -10.05
N GLU A 181 27.36 2.20 -10.81
CA GLU A 181 27.56 2.39 -12.24
C GLU A 181 26.46 1.71 -13.06
N ASP A 182 26.42 2.01 -14.36
CA ASP A 182 25.45 1.38 -15.26
C ASP A 182 25.77 -0.12 -15.40
N PRO A 183 24.80 -1.03 -15.19
CA PRO A 183 25.02 -2.43 -15.53
C PRO A 183 25.13 -2.57 -17.06
N PRO A 184 25.83 -3.61 -17.57
CA PRO A 184 25.95 -3.81 -19.00
C PRO A 184 24.58 -3.97 -19.67
N GLY A 185 24.26 -3.07 -20.60
CA GLY A 185 22.97 -3.03 -21.30
C GLY A 185 22.52 -4.37 -21.90
N PRO A 186 23.41 -5.14 -22.56
CA PRO A 186 23.08 -6.48 -23.05
C PRO A 186 22.62 -7.45 -21.96
N ASN A 187 23.20 -7.38 -20.75
CA ASN A 187 22.81 -8.24 -19.64
C ASN A 187 21.41 -7.87 -19.13
N VAL A 188 21.11 -6.57 -19.07
CA VAL A 188 19.79 -6.06 -18.67
C VAL A 188 18.73 -6.51 -19.68
N PHE A 189 18.98 -6.30 -20.97
CA PHE A 189 18.08 -6.74 -22.04
C PHE A 189 17.78 -8.24 -21.97
N ARG A 190 18.82 -9.09 -21.90
CA ARG A 190 18.67 -10.54 -21.77
C ARG A 190 17.92 -10.95 -20.51
N ARG A 191 18.16 -10.26 -19.38
CA ARG A 191 17.48 -10.54 -18.12
C ARG A 191 15.98 -10.27 -18.21
N HIS A 192 15.59 -9.16 -18.83
CA HIS A 192 14.19 -8.85 -19.08
C HIS A 192 13.55 -9.87 -20.04
N LEU A 193 14.20 -10.21 -21.15
CA LEU A 193 13.70 -11.24 -22.08
C LEU A 193 13.48 -12.60 -21.40
N ARG A 194 14.41 -13.01 -20.52
CA ARG A 194 14.26 -14.24 -19.72
C ARG A 194 13.02 -14.17 -18.81
N MET A 195 12.79 -13.04 -18.17
CA MET A 195 11.62 -12.84 -17.31
C MET A 195 10.31 -12.75 -18.09
N HIS A 196 10.39 -12.37 -19.37
CA HIS A 196 9.28 -12.40 -20.33
C HIS A 196 9.07 -13.77 -20.99
N GLY A 197 9.85 -14.80 -20.62
CA GLY A 197 9.67 -16.16 -21.15
C GLY A 197 10.11 -16.34 -22.59
N VAL A 198 11.00 -15.48 -23.10
CA VAL A 198 11.67 -15.71 -24.40
C VAL A 198 12.71 -16.83 -24.23
N PRO A 199 12.77 -17.83 -25.11
CA PRO A 199 13.76 -18.91 -25.04
C PRO A 199 15.20 -18.39 -25.12
N CYS A 200 16.12 -18.95 -24.31
CA CYS A 200 17.49 -18.45 -24.24
C CYS A 200 18.29 -18.70 -25.51
N GLU A 201 18.00 -19.78 -26.23
CA GLU A 201 18.67 -20.13 -27.47
C GLU A 201 18.48 -19.04 -28.55
N GLN A 202 17.37 -18.29 -28.46
CA GLN A 202 17.01 -17.28 -29.43
C GLN A 202 17.73 -15.94 -29.19
N TYR A 203 17.84 -15.48 -27.93
CA TYR A 203 18.42 -14.17 -27.61
C TYR A 203 19.93 -14.22 -27.27
N LEU A 204 20.53 -15.41 -27.19
CA LEU A 204 21.98 -15.57 -27.02
C LEU A 204 22.74 -15.34 -28.33
N GLN A 205 22.07 -15.48 -29.48
CA GLN A 205 22.64 -15.17 -30.78
C GLN A 205 22.81 -13.66 -30.96
N ALA A 206 23.87 -13.25 -31.67
CA ALA A 206 24.08 -11.85 -32.00
C ALA A 206 23.01 -11.38 -32.99
N ASP A 207 22.43 -10.22 -32.73
CA ASP A 207 21.43 -9.60 -33.59
C ASP A 207 21.83 -8.14 -33.88
N PRO A 208 22.05 -7.75 -35.15
CA PRO A 208 22.48 -6.40 -35.51
C PRO A 208 21.51 -5.30 -35.06
N THR A 209 20.21 -5.60 -34.94
CA THR A 209 19.20 -4.64 -34.48
C THR A 209 19.38 -4.36 -32.99
N VAL A 210 19.57 -5.41 -32.20
CA VAL A 210 19.86 -5.31 -30.77
C VAL A 210 21.20 -4.62 -30.54
N ASP A 211 22.25 -5.01 -31.27
CA ASP A 211 23.57 -4.40 -31.17
C ASP A 211 23.55 -2.92 -31.55
N GLY A 212 22.80 -2.57 -32.61
CA GLY A 212 22.57 -1.20 -33.01
C GLY A 212 21.82 -0.39 -31.96
N PHE A 213 20.78 -0.97 -31.35
CA PHE A 213 20.02 -0.33 -30.28
C PHE A 213 20.87 -0.09 -29.02
N LEU A 214 21.70 -1.06 -28.63
CA LEU A 214 22.51 -1.02 -27.41
C LEU A 214 23.90 -0.38 -27.59
N ARG A 215 24.23 0.10 -28.80
CA ARG A 215 25.52 0.75 -29.10
C ARG A 215 25.78 1.98 -28.24
N GLU A 216 24.75 2.77 -28.00
CA GLU A 216 24.81 3.98 -27.17
C GLU A 216 24.32 3.70 -25.76
N ARG A 217 24.84 4.45 -24.77
CA ARG A 217 24.37 4.39 -23.40
C ARG A 217 22.89 4.81 -23.35
N ARG A 218 22.04 3.92 -22.83
CA ARG A 218 20.62 4.20 -22.59
C ARG A 218 20.26 4.05 -21.12
N PRO A 219 19.27 4.79 -20.60
CA PRO A 219 18.65 4.50 -19.32
C PRO A 219 18.13 3.07 -19.27
N MET A 220 18.27 2.40 -18.12
CA MET A 220 17.83 1.00 -17.96
C MET A 220 16.35 0.78 -18.29
N ARG A 221 15.50 1.78 -18.01
CA ARG A 221 14.08 1.76 -18.39
C ARG A 221 13.88 1.59 -19.90
N GLU A 222 14.66 2.26 -20.75
CA GLU A 222 14.49 2.17 -22.20
C GLU A 222 14.89 0.80 -22.74
N ILE A 223 15.83 0.13 -22.08
CA ILE A 223 16.24 -1.24 -22.40
C ILE A 223 15.14 -2.22 -21.97
N ALA A 224 14.56 -2.03 -20.78
CA ALA A 224 13.43 -2.81 -20.31
C ALA A 224 12.20 -2.66 -21.23
N ASP A 225 11.89 -1.42 -21.63
CA ASP A 225 10.79 -1.12 -22.55
C ASP A 225 11.01 -1.79 -23.91
N PHE A 226 12.25 -1.78 -24.42
CA PHE A 226 12.58 -2.48 -25.66
C PHE A 226 12.44 -4.01 -25.52
N ALA A 227 12.86 -4.60 -24.40
CA ALA A 227 12.65 -6.03 -24.14
C ALA A 227 11.17 -6.40 -24.08
N ASP A 228 10.34 -5.54 -23.49
CA ASP A 228 8.88 -5.73 -23.48
C ASP A 228 8.26 -5.60 -24.87
N LEU A 229 8.74 -4.67 -25.70
CA LEU A 229 8.32 -4.57 -27.11
C LEU A 229 8.68 -5.83 -27.90
N VAL A 230 9.86 -6.42 -27.66
CA VAL A 230 10.25 -7.69 -28.28
C VAL A 230 9.34 -8.84 -27.82
N ARG A 231 8.98 -8.90 -26.53
CA ARG A 231 7.98 -9.85 -26.03
C ARG A 231 6.63 -9.67 -26.74
N ARG A 232 6.12 -8.44 -26.85
CA ARG A 232 4.85 -8.16 -27.54
C ARG A 232 4.93 -8.50 -29.03
N ALA A 233 6.04 -8.21 -29.70
CA ALA A 233 6.28 -8.59 -31.09
C ALA A 233 6.25 -10.11 -31.27
N ARG A 234 6.80 -10.88 -30.33
CA ARG A 234 6.74 -12.35 -30.33
C ARG A 234 5.30 -12.86 -30.16
N GLU A 235 4.54 -12.27 -29.24
CA GLU A 235 3.14 -12.66 -28.99
C GLU A 235 2.21 -12.34 -30.16
N ALA A 236 2.49 -11.25 -30.89
CA ALA A 236 1.74 -10.83 -32.07
C ALA A 236 2.26 -11.46 -33.39
N GLY A 237 3.46 -12.04 -33.38
CA GLY A 237 4.13 -12.56 -34.57
C GLY A 237 3.46 -13.80 -35.18
N ARG A 238 3.76 -14.06 -36.45
CA ARG A 238 3.27 -15.23 -37.17
C ARG A 238 4.07 -16.48 -36.77
N LYS A 239 3.45 -17.66 -36.95
CA LYS A 239 4.18 -18.94 -36.83
C LYS A 239 5.35 -18.95 -37.81
N GLY A 240 6.57 -19.03 -37.29
CA GLY A 240 7.80 -19.01 -38.09
C GLY A 240 8.61 -17.71 -37.97
N ASP A 241 8.05 -16.64 -37.40
CA ASP A 241 8.84 -15.44 -37.07
C ASP A 241 9.89 -15.79 -36.02
N GLY A 242 11.12 -15.36 -36.27
CA GLY A 242 12.26 -15.55 -35.36
C GLY A 242 12.57 -14.29 -34.57
N PHE A 243 13.54 -14.42 -33.67
CA PHE A 243 14.02 -13.33 -32.81
C PHE A 243 14.44 -12.08 -33.59
N PRO A 244 15.19 -12.15 -34.72
CA PRO A 244 15.54 -10.97 -35.51
C PRO A 244 14.32 -10.21 -36.03
N GLN A 245 13.28 -10.93 -36.47
CA GLN A 245 12.03 -10.32 -36.95
C GLN A 245 11.29 -9.59 -35.81
N TRP A 246 11.27 -10.18 -34.61
CA TRP A 246 10.66 -9.55 -33.44
C TRP A 246 11.43 -8.27 -33.04
N CYS A 247 12.76 -8.31 -33.03
CA CYS A 247 13.60 -7.14 -32.75
C CYS A 247 13.41 -6.02 -33.77
N ALA A 248 13.40 -6.34 -35.06
CA ALA A 248 13.14 -5.37 -36.12
C ALA A 248 11.73 -4.75 -36.01
N THR A 249 10.73 -5.54 -35.62
CA THR A 249 9.35 -5.07 -35.44
C THR A 249 9.23 -4.17 -34.21
N ALA A 250 9.86 -4.53 -33.10
CA ALA A 250 9.95 -3.72 -31.89
C ALA A 250 10.68 -2.39 -32.12
N LEU A 251 11.70 -2.35 -32.98
CA LEU A 251 12.40 -1.11 -33.30
C LEU A 251 11.56 -0.20 -34.21
N ARG A 252 10.93 -0.76 -35.25
CA ARG A 252 10.04 0.01 -36.16
C ARG A 252 8.86 0.63 -35.42
N SER A 253 8.26 -0.08 -34.47
CA SER A 253 7.13 0.44 -33.69
C SER A 253 7.48 1.71 -32.89
N ARG A 254 8.76 1.94 -32.57
CA ARG A 254 9.22 3.17 -31.89
C ARG A 254 9.39 4.38 -32.81
N ALA A 255 9.65 4.18 -34.10
CA ALA A 255 10.05 5.25 -35.03
C ALA A 255 8.88 5.82 -35.85
N ASP A 256 8.00 4.96 -36.40
CA ASP A 256 7.15 5.37 -37.54
C ASP A 256 5.64 5.52 -37.21
N ARG A 257 5.18 5.00 -36.07
CA ARG A 257 3.73 4.84 -35.79
C ARG A 257 2.94 6.13 -35.69
N ARG A 258 3.55 7.23 -35.24
CA ARG A 258 2.84 8.51 -35.11
C ARG A 258 2.39 9.06 -36.47
N ASN A 259 3.25 8.94 -37.48
CA ASN A 259 2.95 9.43 -38.83
C ASN A 259 1.89 8.55 -39.50
N GLU A 260 2.03 7.23 -39.40
CA GLU A 260 1.05 6.27 -39.93
C GLU A 260 -0.36 6.49 -39.35
N VAL A 261 -0.45 6.64 -38.02
CA VAL A 261 -1.72 6.91 -37.35
C VAL A 261 -2.30 8.26 -37.78
N ALA A 262 -1.49 9.32 -37.86
CA ALA A 262 -1.95 10.63 -38.31
C ALA A 262 -2.54 10.56 -39.73
N THR A 263 -1.87 9.85 -40.64
CA THR A 263 -2.38 9.59 -41.98
C THR A 263 -3.69 8.80 -41.94
N LEU A 264 -3.78 7.72 -41.16
CA LEU A 264 -5.01 6.92 -41.06
C LEU A 264 -6.20 7.76 -40.53
N VAL A 265 -6.01 8.51 -39.44
CA VAL A 265 -7.07 9.33 -38.82
C VAL A 265 -7.53 10.45 -39.75
N ALA A 266 -6.64 10.99 -40.58
CA ALA A 266 -6.99 12.00 -41.60
C ALA A 266 -7.91 11.43 -42.70
N HIS A 267 -7.73 10.14 -43.06
CA HIS A 267 -8.56 9.44 -44.04
C HIS A 267 -9.89 8.93 -43.44
N LYS A 268 -9.91 8.51 -42.17
CA LYS A 268 -11.10 8.00 -41.48
C LYS A 268 -11.84 9.12 -40.77
N ARG A 269 -12.68 9.84 -41.50
CA ARG A 269 -13.42 11.02 -40.98
C ARG A 269 -14.78 10.70 -40.38
N GLU A 270 -15.32 9.52 -40.63
CA GLU A 270 -16.64 9.13 -40.15
C GLU A 270 -16.64 8.80 -38.65
N SER A 271 -17.66 9.23 -37.92
CA SER A 271 -17.77 9.02 -36.48
C SER A 271 -17.72 7.54 -36.07
N PRO A 272 -18.42 6.60 -36.75
CA PRO A 272 -18.35 5.17 -36.42
C PRO A 272 -16.94 4.58 -36.55
N GLN A 273 -16.17 5.01 -37.56
CA GLN A 273 -14.80 4.55 -37.77
C GLN A 273 -13.87 5.07 -36.67
N ARG A 274 -13.95 6.37 -36.35
CA ARG A 274 -13.13 6.97 -35.27
C ARG A 274 -13.47 6.42 -33.90
N ALA A 275 -14.76 6.20 -33.61
CA ALA A 275 -15.19 5.59 -32.36
C ALA A 275 -14.66 4.16 -32.23
N LEU A 276 -14.71 3.37 -33.30
CA LEU A 276 -14.16 2.02 -33.31
C LEU A 276 -12.63 2.04 -33.13
N LEU A 277 -11.94 2.96 -33.80
CA LEU A 277 -10.49 3.14 -33.71
C LEU A 277 -10.05 3.46 -32.27
N ILE A 278 -10.71 4.41 -31.61
CA ILE A 278 -10.48 4.74 -30.19
C ILE A 278 -10.78 3.54 -29.29
N THR A 279 -11.91 2.86 -29.53
CA THR A 279 -12.35 1.74 -28.70
C THR A 279 -11.35 0.58 -28.75
N VAL A 280 -10.92 0.17 -29.94
CA VAL A 280 -9.90 -0.88 -30.12
C VAL A 280 -8.57 -0.45 -29.50
N ALA A 281 -8.21 0.83 -29.58
CA ALA A 281 -7.00 1.34 -28.94
C ALA A 281 -7.06 1.32 -27.41
N MET A 282 -8.22 1.57 -26.81
CA MET A 282 -8.40 1.55 -25.35
C MET A 282 -8.60 0.14 -24.78
N LEU A 283 -9.09 -0.80 -25.61
CA LEU A 283 -9.46 -2.17 -25.21
C LEU A 283 -8.74 -3.21 -26.09
N HIS A 284 -7.48 -2.94 -26.43
CA HIS A 284 -6.70 -3.78 -27.32
C HIS A 284 -6.59 -5.22 -26.76
N GLY A 285 -7.02 -6.21 -27.53
CA GLY A 285 -7.08 -7.62 -27.10
C GLY A 285 -8.38 -8.01 -26.38
N ALA A 286 -9.38 -7.14 -26.29
CA ALA A 286 -10.71 -7.49 -25.77
C ALA A 286 -11.53 -8.32 -26.77
N HIS A 287 -12.54 -9.02 -26.26
CA HIS A 287 -13.46 -9.79 -27.11
C HIS A 287 -14.27 -8.87 -28.04
N ALA A 288 -14.58 -9.35 -29.25
CA ALA A 288 -15.28 -8.60 -30.29
C ALA A 288 -16.61 -8.01 -29.82
N ASP A 289 -17.37 -8.75 -29.00
CA ASP A 289 -18.63 -8.25 -28.43
C ASP A 289 -18.40 -7.04 -27.53
N VAL A 290 -17.34 -7.06 -26.71
CA VAL A 290 -17.03 -5.94 -25.81
C VAL A 290 -16.66 -4.70 -26.63
N ILE A 291 -15.83 -4.87 -27.67
CA ILE A 291 -15.48 -3.80 -28.61
C ILE A 291 -16.72 -3.22 -29.28
N HIS A 292 -17.63 -4.08 -29.76
CA HIS A 292 -18.86 -3.62 -30.40
C HIS A 292 -19.71 -2.78 -29.45
N HIS A 293 -19.99 -3.28 -28.25
CA HIS A 293 -20.84 -2.59 -27.28
C HIS A 293 -20.22 -1.28 -26.78
N THR A 294 -18.92 -1.28 -26.49
CA THR A 294 -18.21 -0.09 -26.00
C THR A 294 -18.04 0.97 -27.09
N ALA A 295 -17.87 0.59 -28.37
CA ALA A 295 -17.88 1.53 -29.48
C ALA A 295 -19.25 2.22 -29.65
N GLN A 296 -20.35 1.48 -29.45
CA GLN A 296 -21.69 2.07 -29.44
C GLN A 296 -21.89 3.03 -28.25
N LEU A 297 -21.34 2.70 -27.08
CA LEU A 297 -21.35 3.63 -25.94
C LEU A 297 -20.56 4.91 -26.24
N LEU A 298 -19.45 4.82 -26.97
CA LEU A 298 -18.66 6.00 -27.34
C LEU A 298 -19.42 6.90 -28.31
N LEU A 299 -20.06 6.32 -29.33
CA LEU A 299 -20.88 7.08 -30.27
C LEU A 299 -22.01 7.85 -29.58
N ARG A 300 -22.68 7.21 -28.61
CA ARG A 300 -23.68 7.87 -27.76
C ARG A 300 -23.06 8.96 -26.89
N ALA A 301 -21.88 8.71 -26.33
CA ALA A 301 -21.14 9.66 -25.48
C ALA A 301 -20.79 10.96 -26.22
N THR A 302 -20.51 10.85 -27.52
CA THR A 302 -20.11 11.95 -28.40
C THR A 302 -21.28 12.52 -29.21
N GLY A 303 -22.53 12.12 -28.91
CA GLY A 303 -23.73 12.64 -29.57
C GLY A 303 -23.84 12.31 -31.06
N SER A 304 -23.22 11.22 -31.52
CA SER A 304 -23.34 10.81 -32.92
C SER A 304 -24.77 10.33 -33.23
N PRO A 305 -25.34 10.71 -34.38
CA PRO A 305 -26.69 10.29 -34.76
C PRO A 305 -26.76 8.77 -34.93
N PRO A 306 -27.92 8.14 -34.66
CA PRO A 306 -28.10 6.73 -34.93
C PRO A 306 -27.97 6.46 -36.43
N GLU A 307 -27.34 5.34 -36.76
CA GLU A 307 -27.16 4.91 -38.15
C GLU A 307 -28.51 4.57 -38.80
N GLU A 308 -28.77 5.16 -39.96
CA GLU A 308 -30.08 5.15 -40.65
C GLU A 308 -30.38 3.83 -41.37
N PHE A 309 -29.38 2.98 -41.59
CA PHE A 309 -29.57 1.69 -42.27
C PHE A 309 -30.17 0.61 -41.35
N PRO A 310 -31.06 -0.27 -41.87
CA PRO A 310 -31.50 -1.48 -41.17
C PRO A 310 -30.32 -2.36 -40.74
N LEU A 311 -30.43 -3.08 -39.61
CA LEU A 311 -29.31 -3.83 -39.01
C LEU A 311 -28.63 -4.80 -39.97
N LEU A 312 -29.39 -5.53 -40.80
CA LEU A 312 -28.87 -6.50 -41.76
C LEU A 312 -28.21 -5.88 -43.01
N GLN A 313 -28.38 -4.57 -43.22
CA GLN A 313 -27.75 -3.84 -44.34
C GLN A 313 -26.49 -3.09 -43.90
N ARG A 314 -26.18 -3.10 -42.61
CA ARG A 314 -24.97 -2.47 -42.07
C ARG A 314 -23.77 -3.36 -42.34
N LYS A 315 -22.61 -2.72 -42.49
CA LYS A 315 -21.32 -3.42 -42.51
C LYS A 315 -21.18 -4.25 -41.25
N ASP A 316 -20.76 -5.50 -41.41
CA ASP A 316 -20.49 -6.36 -40.28
C ASP A 316 -19.27 -5.85 -39.48
N LEU A 317 -19.06 -6.42 -38.29
CA LEU A 317 -17.95 -5.98 -37.44
C LEU A 317 -16.58 -6.28 -38.07
N ALA A 318 -16.44 -7.36 -38.83
CA ALA A 318 -15.16 -7.75 -39.42
C ALA A 318 -14.75 -6.79 -40.54
N GLU A 319 -15.70 -6.39 -41.40
CA GLU A 319 -15.51 -5.37 -42.42
C GLU A 319 -15.10 -4.04 -41.77
N ARG A 320 -15.83 -3.61 -40.74
CA ARG A 320 -15.54 -2.37 -40.00
C ARG A 320 -14.17 -2.38 -39.31
N LEU A 321 -13.74 -3.51 -38.76
CA LEU A 321 -12.40 -3.66 -38.16
C LEU A 321 -11.30 -3.58 -39.21
N THR A 322 -11.50 -4.23 -40.36
CA THR A 322 -10.54 -4.21 -41.47
C THR A 322 -10.29 -2.78 -41.96
N GLU A 323 -11.33 -1.95 -42.00
CA GLU A 323 -11.20 -0.53 -42.39
C GLU A 323 -10.25 0.28 -41.49
N ILE A 324 -10.10 -0.10 -40.22
CA ILE A 324 -9.26 0.60 -39.25
C ILE A 324 -7.93 -0.13 -38.98
N SER A 325 -7.53 -1.05 -39.86
CA SER A 325 -6.33 -1.88 -39.71
C SER A 325 -6.34 -2.75 -38.43
N ALA A 326 -7.53 -3.20 -38.03
CA ALA A 326 -7.74 -4.14 -36.94
C ALA A 326 -8.36 -5.44 -37.45
N GLY A 327 -8.24 -6.50 -36.67
CA GLY A 327 -8.83 -7.80 -36.98
C GLY A 327 -9.18 -8.60 -35.75
N THR A 328 -10.01 -9.62 -35.93
CA THR A 328 -10.42 -10.56 -34.87
C THR A 328 -9.59 -11.83 -34.99
N GLY A 329 -8.92 -12.21 -33.90
CA GLY A 329 -8.20 -13.48 -33.80
C GLY A 329 -9.14 -14.69 -33.69
N PRO A 330 -8.60 -15.92 -33.78
CA PRO A 330 -9.40 -17.15 -33.62
C PRO A 330 -10.02 -17.30 -32.23
N ASP A 331 -9.50 -16.56 -31.25
CA ASP A 331 -9.98 -16.45 -29.87
C ASP A 331 -11.11 -15.41 -29.70
N GLY A 332 -11.59 -14.81 -30.79
CA GLY A 332 -12.61 -13.76 -30.77
C GLY A 332 -12.07 -12.41 -30.26
N ARG A 333 -10.76 -12.27 -30.05
CA ARG A 333 -10.16 -11.04 -29.52
C ARG A 333 -9.72 -10.11 -30.65
N VAL A 334 -10.03 -8.84 -30.50
CA VAL A 334 -9.75 -7.80 -31.49
C VAL A 334 -8.41 -7.13 -31.19
N ARG A 335 -7.56 -7.02 -32.19
CA ARG A 335 -6.23 -6.40 -32.10
C ARG A 335 -5.94 -5.57 -33.34
N PHE A 336 -5.07 -4.57 -33.23
CA PHE A 336 -4.47 -3.97 -34.41
C PHE A 336 -3.49 -4.95 -35.04
N THR A 337 -3.38 -4.91 -36.37
CA THR A 337 -2.43 -5.76 -37.11
C THR A 337 -0.99 -5.38 -36.79
N GLU A 338 -0.77 -4.11 -36.49
CA GLU A 338 0.53 -3.49 -36.30
C GLU A 338 0.84 -3.29 -34.81
N LEU A 339 2.07 -3.65 -34.41
CA LEU A 339 2.55 -3.49 -33.03
C LEU A 339 2.55 -2.01 -32.59
N ASP A 340 2.05 -1.76 -31.38
CA ASP A 340 1.93 -0.46 -30.69
C ASP A 340 1.07 0.59 -31.41
N PHE A 341 0.30 0.15 -32.41
CA PHE A 341 -0.63 1.01 -33.11
C PHE A 341 -1.72 1.55 -32.18
N ASP A 342 -2.14 0.74 -31.20
CA ASP A 342 -3.06 1.14 -30.13
C ASP A 342 -2.55 2.36 -29.36
N CYS A 343 -1.30 2.32 -28.87
CA CYS A 343 -0.70 3.41 -28.10
C CYS A 343 -0.58 4.70 -28.92
N ALA A 344 -0.19 4.56 -30.20
CA ALA A 344 -0.09 5.69 -31.12
C ALA A 344 -1.47 6.31 -31.42
N VAL A 345 -2.52 5.50 -31.59
CA VAL A 345 -3.91 5.96 -31.74
C VAL A 345 -4.38 6.72 -30.49
N ARG A 346 -4.20 6.15 -29.28
CA ARG A 346 -4.58 6.80 -28.02
C ARG A 346 -3.93 8.18 -27.91
N THR A 347 -2.62 8.23 -28.17
CA THR A 347 -1.81 9.46 -28.13
C THR A 347 -2.30 10.48 -29.15
N HIS A 348 -2.56 10.06 -30.39
CA HIS A 348 -3.01 10.96 -31.45
C HIS A 348 -4.34 11.64 -31.10
N PHE A 349 -5.37 10.88 -30.73
CA PHE A 349 -6.67 11.46 -30.35
C PHE A 349 -6.58 12.33 -29.11
N TRP A 350 -5.77 11.94 -28.13
CA TRP A 350 -5.60 12.71 -26.90
C TRP A 350 -4.94 14.07 -27.14
N ASP A 351 -3.91 14.10 -27.99
CA ASP A 351 -3.11 15.30 -28.25
C ASP A 351 -3.79 16.25 -29.26
N HIS A 352 -4.51 15.71 -30.26
CA HIS A 352 -5.07 16.50 -31.36
C HIS A 352 -6.58 16.75 -31.25
N MET A 353 -7.29 16.10 -30.32
CA MET A 353 -8.73 16.28 -30.09
C MET A 353 -9.03 16.47 -28.59
N PRO A 354 -8.58 17.58 -27.98
CA PRO A 354 -8.67 17.80 -26.53
C PRO A 354 -10.11 17.77 -25.99
N ASP A 355 -11.09 18.18 -26.79
CA ASP A 355 -12.51 18.18 -26.40
C ASP A 355 -13.04 16.76 -26.13
N LEU A 356 -12.40 15.72 -26.67
CA LEU A 356 -12.80 14.33 -26.41
C LEU A 356 -12.46 13.86 -24.99
N ARG A 357 -11.54 14.51 -24.28
CA ARG A 357 -11.01 13.99 -23.00
C ARG A 357 -12.10 13.75 -21.96
N GLN A 358 -13.01 14.72 -21.78
CA GLN A 358 -14.14 14.57 -20.85
C GLN A 358 -15.10 13.45 -21.30
N HIS A 359 -15.37 13.35 -22.61
CA HIS A 359 -16.20 12.28 -23.15
C HIS A 359 -15.58 10.90 -22.95
N LEU A 360 -14.25 10.78 -23.08
CA LEU A 360 -13.51 9.53 -22.82
C LEU A 360 -13.57 9.15 -21.35
N GLY A 361 -13.50 10.11 -20.42
CA GLY A 361 -13.71 9.86 -18.99
C GLY A 361 -15.11 9.31 -18.68
N ALA A 362 -16.15 9.96 -19.20
CA ALA A 362 -17.54 9.52 -19.02
C ALA A 362 -17.85 8.19 -19.72
N TRP A 363 -17.25 7.97 -20.91
CA TRP A 363 -17.35 6.71 -21.63
C TRP A 363 -16.68 5.56 -20.88
N THR A 364 -15.52 5.81 -20.26
CA THR A 364 -14.82 4.83 -19.43
C THR A 364 -15.68 4.43 -18.24
N ALA A 365 -16.27 5.40 -17.54
CA ALA A 365 -17.19 5.13 -16.42
C ALA A 365 -18.37 4.23 -16.81
N ARG A 366 -18.96 4.44 -17.99
CA ARG A 366 -20.06 3.60 -18.49
C ARG A 366 -19.59 2.23 -18.97
N SER A 367 -18.37 2.15 -19.50
CA SER A 367 -17.82 0.90 -20.02
C SER A 367 -17.43 -0.05 -18.89
N VAL A 368 -16.91 0.47 -17.76
CA VAL A 368 -16.60 -0.38 -16.59
C VAL A 368 -17.85 -0.96 -15.94
N ASP A 369 -19.03 -0.34 -16.08
CA ASP A 369 -20.30 -0.88 -15.61
C ASP A 369 -20.86 -2.03 -16.44
N LEU A 370 -20.30 -2.27 -17.63
CA LEU A 370 -20.79 -3.35 -18.47
C LEU A 370 -20.62 -4.68 -17.73
N ASN A 371 -21.71 -5.43 -17.73
CA ASN A 371 -21.75 -6.81 -17.25
C ASN A 371 -21.84 -7.71 -18.48
N GLY A 372 -20.98 -8.72 -18.52
CA GLY A 372 -20.97 -9.69 -19.60
C GLY A 372 -19.86 -10.72 -19.38
N THR A 373 -19.98 -11.88 -20.01
CA THR A 373 -19.07 -13.01 -19.85
C THR A 373 -17.61 -12.65 -20.16
N HIS A 374 -17.39 -11.67 -21.02
CA HIS A 374 -16.07 -11.24 -21.47
C HIS A 374 -15.56 -9.95 -20.78
N VAL A 375 -16.32 -9.37 -19.84
CA VAL A 375 -15.91 -8.16 -19.10
C VAL A 375 -15.32 -8.57 -17.76
N THR A 376 -14.01 -8.82 -17.74
CA THR A 376 -13.27 -9.19 -16.52
C THR A 376 -12.75 -7.96 -15.77
N ARG A 377 -12.29 -8.18 -14.53
CA ARG A 377 -11.65 -7.12 -13.73
C ARG A 377 -10.38 -6.60 -14.41
N GLU A 378 -9.55 -7.48 -14.96
CA GLU A 378 -8.30 -7.13 -15.66
C GLU A 378 -8.57 -6.22 -16.86
N LEU A 379 -9.68 -6.45 -17.58
CA LEU A 379 -10.07 -5.60 -18.69
C LEU A 379 -10.45 -4.18 -18.23
N ARG A 380 -11.22 -4.08 -17.14
CA ARG A 380 -11.60 -2.80 -16.53
C ARG A 380 -10.36 -2.04 -16.03
N ASP A 381 -9.49 -2.73 -15.31
CA ASP A 381 -8.26 -2.15 -14.75
C ASP A 381 -7.33 -1.69 -15.88
N GLY A 382 -7.20 -2.49 -16.95
CA GLY A 382 -6.44 -2.13 -18.15
C GLY A 382 -7.00 -0.87 -18.83
N MET A 383 -8.31 -0.80 -19.03
CA MET A 383 -8.97 0.37 -19.63
C MET A 383 -8.71 1.65 -18.83
N VAL A 384 -8.84 1.59 -17.51
CA VAL A 384 -8.58 2.73 -16.61
C VAL A 384 -7.11 3.11 -16.63
N THR A 385 -6.20 2.14 -16.66
CA THR A 385 -4.76 2.35 -16.72
C THR A 385 -4.37 3.09 -18.00
N GLU A 386 -4.93 2.70 -19.15
CA GLU A 386 -4.66 3.37 -20.42
C GLU A 386 -5.17 4.81 -20.44
N LEU A 387 -6.36 5.07 -19.87
CA LEU A 387 -6.90 6.43 -19.74
C LEU A 387 -6.03 7.28 -18.81
N ALA A 388 -5.70 6.74 -17.63
CA ALA A 388 -4.86 7.41 -16.65
C ALA A 388 -3.49 7.75 -17.23
N GLY A 389 -2.89 6.83 -18.00
CA GLY A 389 -1.64 7.05 -18.71
C GLY A 389 -1.68 8.27 -19.64
N GLN A 390 -2.79 8.51 -20.34
CA GLN A 390 -2.93 9.71 -21.17
C GLN A 390 -3.03 11.00 -20.34
N TYR A 391 -3.82 11.01 -19.26
CA TYR A 391 -3.90 12.15 -18.35
C TYR A 391 -2.53 12.52 -17.75
N LEU A 392 -1.80 11.52 -17.26
CA LEU A 392 -0.51 11.70 -16.60
C LEU A 392 0.58 12.13 -17.60
N ARG A 393 0.65 11.49 -18.78
CA ARG A 393 1.62 11.83 -19.83
C ARG A 393 1.53 13.30 -20.24
N THR A 394 0.33 13.88 -20.29
CA THR A 394 0.14 15.28 -20.68
C THR A 394 0.07 16.26 -19.51
N GLY A 395 0.40 15.86 -18.28
CA GLY A 395 0.40 16.76 -17.12
C GLY A 395 -1.00 17.14 -16.61
N HIS A 396 -2.04 16.38 -16.94
CA HIS A 396 -3.44 16.63 -16.55
C HIS A 396 -3.84 15.81 -15.31
N GLY A 397 -2.94 15.63 -14.35
CA GLY A 397 -3.19 14.84 -13.14
C GLY A 397 -4.44 15.26 -12.34
N GLU A 398 -4.74 16.57 -12.28
CA GLU A 398 -5.95 17.07 -11.61
C GLU A 398 -7.25 16.62 -12.30
N GLY A 399 -7.22 16.46 -13.63
CA GLY A 399 -8.36 15.93 -14.38
C GLY A 399 -8.64 14.46 -14.03
N LEU A 400 -7.58 13.66 -13.87
CA LEU A 400 -7.71 12.26 -13.44
C LEU A 400 -8.19 12.16 -11.98
N ALA A 401 -7.67 13.02 -11.09
CA ALA A 401 -8.14 13.10 -9.71
C ALA A 401 -9.63 13.48 -9.62
N SER A 402 -10.09 14.41 -10.46
CA SER A 402 -11.50 14.81 -10.53
C SER A 402 -12.40 13.68 -11.05
N LEU A 403 -11.93 12.92 -12.04
CA LEU A 403 -12.67 11.74 -12.53
C LEU A 403 -12.84 10.67 -11.45
N ALA A 404 -11.80 10.41 -10.64
CA ALA A 404 -11.91 9.44 -9.55
C ALA A 404 -12.97 9.85 -8.51
N GLU A 405 -13.08 11.16 -8.21
CA GLU A 405 -14.15 11.69 -7.34
C GLU A 405 -15.53 11.52 -8.00
N GLU A 406 -15.68 11.83 -9.30
CA GLU A 406 -16.93 11.68 -10.06
C GLU A 406 -17.41 10.21 -10.13
N TRP A 407 -16.49 9.29 -10.40
CA TRP A 407 -16.76 7.85 -10.46
C TRP A 407 -17.18 7.28 -9.10
N SER A 408 -16.97 8.04 -8.02
CA SER A 408 -17.33 7.68 -6.65
C SER A 408 -18.63 8.31 -6.15
N SER A 409 -19.47 8.80 -7.07
CA SER A 409 -20.81 9.32 -6.78
C SER A 409 -21.70 8.31 -6.04
N THR A 410 -22.74 8.80 -5.34
CA THR A 410 -23.63 7.96 -4.51
C THR A 410 -24.29 6.81 -5.29
N SER A 411 -24.59 7.01 -6.58
CA SER A 411 -25.19 5.98 -7.46
C SER A 411 -24.15 5.07 -8.13
N ALA A 412 -22.86 5.24 -7.86
CA ALA A 412 -21.80 4.45 -8.50
C ALA A 412 -21.91 2.94 -8.21
N SER A 413 -21.69 2.11 -9.23
CA SER A 413 -21.59 0.66 -9.07
C SER A 413 -20.28 0.30 -8.35
N ARG A 414 -20.18 -0.95 -7.87
CA ARG A 414 -18.92 -1.47 -7.33
C ARG A 414 -17.77 -1.38 -8.35
N ALA A 415 -18.03 -1.69 -9.63
CA ALA A 415 -17.04 -1.62 -10.68
C ALA A 415 -16.52 -0.19 -10.91
N ARG A 416 -17.37 0.85 -10.78
CA ARG A 416 -16.91 2.25 -10.82
C ARG A 416 -16.05 2.63 -9.63
N LEU A 417 -16.35 2.12 -8.43
CA LEU A 417 -15.52 2.38 -7.25
C LEU A 417 -14.13 1.73 -7.41
N GLU A 418 -14.09 0.50 -7.91
CA GLU A 418 -12.83 -0.20 -8.24
C GLU A 418 -12.04 0.58 -9.32
N ALA A 419 -12.72 1.11 -10.34
CA ALA A 419 -12.09 1.99 -11.34
C ALA A 419 -11.53 3.29 -10.73
N ALA A 420 -12.24 3.91 -9.76
CA ALA A 420 -11.75 5.09 -9.06
C ALA A 420 -10.50 4.80 -8.23
N VAL A 421 -10.46 3.65 -7.54
CA VAL A 421 -9.26 3.15 -6.85
C VAL A 421 -8.12 2.97 -7.84
N GLN A 422 -8.35 2.33 -8.99
CA GLN A 422 -7.32 2.11 -10.00
C GLN A 422 -6.78 3.42 -10.60
N ALA A 423 -7.65 4.41 -10.86
CA ALA A 423 -7.24 5.73 -11.34
C ALA A 423 -6.32 6.45 -10.34
N LEU A 424 -6.69 6.46 -9.05
CA LEU A 424 -5.85 7.03 -8.00
C LEU A 424 -4.56 6.24 -7.80
N THR A 425 -4.60 4.91 -7.96
CA THR A 425 -3.42 4.04 -7.90
C THR A 425 -2.43 4.39 -9.00
N CYS A 426 -2.91 4.62 -10.23
CA CYS A 426 -2.06 5.07 -11.34
C CYS A 426 -1.40 6.42 -11.03
N GLY A 427 -2.17 7.38 -10.51
CA GLY A 427 -1.64 8.70 -10.13
C GLY A 427 -0.62 8.65 -8.99
N LEU A 428 -0.84 7.82 -7.97
CA LEU A 428 0.06 7.63 -6.83
C LEU A 428 1.38 6.94 -7.21
N ASN A 429 1.33 6.01 -8.17
CA ASN A 429 2.49 5.27 -8.65
C ASN A 429 3.28 6.00 -9.75
N ASP A 430 2.76 7.11 -10.26
CA ASP A 430 3.45 7.90 -11.28
C ASP A 430 4.63 8.69 -10.68
N PRO A 431 5.86 8.56 -11.23
CA PRO A 431 7.03 9.24 -10.67
C PRO A 431 6.93 10.78 -10.69
N ALA A 432 6.19 11.36 -11.65
CA ALA A 432 6.07 12.81 -11.78
C ALA A 432 4.89 13.37 -10.98
N HIS A 433 3.79 12.63 -10.85
CA HIS A 433 2.55 13.09 -10.22
C HIS A 433 2.28 12.48 -8.84
N GLY A 434 3.02 11.47 -8.40
CA GLY A 434 2.77 10.75 -7.15
C GLY A 434 2.66 11.66 -5.93
N ARG A 435 3.52 12.68 -5.84
CA ARG A 435 3.45 13.71 -4.80
C ARG A 435 2.14 14.51 -4.84
N HIS A 436 1.77 15.01 -6.03
CA HIS A 436 0.50 15.74 -6.22
C HIS A 436 -0.70 14.90 -5.78
N PHE A 437 -0.74 13.61 -6.14
CA PHE A 437 -1.81 12.72 -5.73
C PHE A 437 -1.82 12.45 -4.21
N ARG A 438 -0.64 12.27 -3.57
CA ARG A 438 -0.57 12.14 -2.10
C ARG A 438 -1.08 13.38 -1.39
N GLU A 439 -0.69 14.57 -1.85
CA GLU A 439 -1.18 15.86 -1.33
C GLU A 439 -2.70 15.96 -1.54
N ARG A 440 -3.21 15.63 -2.73
CA ARG A 440 -4.64 15.69 -3.04
C ARG A 440 -5.48 14.75 -2.16
N VAL A 441 -5.02 13.51 -1.98
CA VAL A 441 -5.67 12.53 -1.09
C VAL A 441 -5.65 13.02 0.36
N TYR A 442 -4.55 13.61 0.83
CA TYR A 442 -4.49 14.23 2.14
C TYR A 442 -5.54 15.32 2.30
N GLN A 443 -5.62 16.26 1.35
CA GLN A 443 -6.58 17.37 1.38
C GLN A 443 -8.03 16.85 1.43
N TRP A 444 -8.35 15.80 0.66
CA TRP A 444 -9.67 15.17 0.74
C TRP A 444 -9.94 14.60 2.14
N CYS A 445 -9.04 13.78 2.68
CA CYS A 445 -9.22 13.16 4.00
C CYS A 445 -9.29 14.21 5.14
N ALA A 446 -8.40 15.20 5.10
CA ALA A 446 -8.23 16.17 6.16
C ALA A 446 -9.31 17.25 6.17
N ASN A 447 -9.79 17.72 5.00
CA ASN A 447 -10.56 18.96 4.89
C ASN A 447 -11.99 18.77 4.36
N LYS A 448 -12.26 17.83 3.43
CA LYS A 448 -13.61 17.69 2.85
C LYS A 448 -14.58 16.98 3.81
N ARG A 449 -15.84 17.42 3.86
CA ARG A 449 -16.95 16.62 4.40
C ARG A 449 -17.23 15.49 3.41
N LEU A 450 -16.33 14.50 3.36
CA LEU A 450 -16.44 13.34 2.50
C LEU A 450 -17.64 12.53 2.98
N GLN A 451 -18.62 12.32 2.10
CA GLN A 451 -19.80 11.50 2.38
C GLN A 451 -19.88 10.38 1.35
N GLY A 452 -20.41 9.24 1.79
CA GLY A 452 -20.76 8.13 0.91
C GLY A 452 -19.56 7.37 0.32
N LYS A 453 -19.71 6.95 -0.94
CA LYS A 453 -18.84 5.97 -1.59
C LYS A 453 -17.41 6.46 -1.84
N PHE A 454 -17.19 7.77 -2.00
CA PHE A 454 -15.84 8.31 -2.16
C PHE A 454 -14.98 8.13 -0.90
N ALA A 455 -15.55 8.21 0.30
CA ALA A 455 -14.82 7.90 1.52
C ALA A 455 -14.32 6.44 1.53
N GLN A 456 -15.13 5.50 1.01
CA GLN A 456 -14.74 4.08 0.90
C GLN A 456 -13.56 3.89 -0.07
N VAL A 457 -13.58 4.59 -1.21
CA VAL A 457 -12.45 4.61 -2.16
C VAL A 457 -11.19 5.15 -1.49
N LEU A 458 -11.28 6.24 -0.71
CA LEU A 458 -10.12 6.81 -0.01
C LEU A 458 -9.61 5.92 1.12
N VAL A 459 -10.49 5.25 1.87
CA VAL A 459 -10.07 4.23 2.84
C VAL A 459 -9.28 3.14 2.13
N GLN A 460 -9.79 2.62 1.02
CA GLN A 460 -9.11 1.58 0.25
C GLN A 460 -7.77 2.05 -0.32
N VAL A 461 -7.69 3.25 -0.90
CA VAL A 461 -6.43 3.80 -1.43
C VAL A 461 -5.40 4.04 -0.33
N CYS A 462 -5.82 4.57 0.83
CA CYS A 462 -4.90 4.80 1.94
C CYS A 462 -4.38 3.48 2.51
N ALA A 463 -5.27 2.51 2.67
CA ALA A 463 -4.98 1.18 3.16
C ALA A 463 -4.10 0.41 2.15
N ASP A 464 -4.60 0.14 0.94
CA ASP A 464 -3.98 -0.78 -0.03
C ASP A 464 -2.77 -0.20 -0.76
N VAL A 465 -2.78 1.09 -1.07
CA VAL A 465 -1.78 1.71 -1.96
C VAL A 465 -0.77 2.52 -1.16
N ILE A 466 -1.25 3.51 -0.38
CA ILE A 466 -0.35 4.41 0.34
C ILE A 466 0.38 3.67 1.46
N ALA A 467 -0.30 2.84 2.25
CA ALA A 467 0.34 2.18 3.40
C ALA A 467 1.46 1.20 2.99
N SER A 468 1.44 0.70 1.75
CA SER A 468 2.43 -0.24 1.22
C SER A 468 3.87 0.32 1.21
N SER A 469 4.01 1.65 1.11
CA SER A 469 5.29 2.35 1.01
C SER A 469 5.39 3.56 1.95
N HIS A 470 4.26 4.14 2.35
CA HIS A 470 4.16 5.36 3.17
C HIS A 470 3.15 5.17 4.32
N PRO A 471 3.38 4.21 5.24
CA PRO A 471 2.42 3.86 6.29
C PRO A 471 2.11 5.01 7.25
N ASP A 472 3.06 5.91 7.50
CA ASP A 472 2.91 7.15 8.26
C ASP A 472 1.84 8.08 7.67
N GLN A 473 1.94 8.31 6.36
CA GLN A 473 0.99 9.10 5.60
C GLN A 473 -0.40 8.45 5.56
N ALA A 474 -0.46 7.13 5.38
CA ALA A 474 -1.71 6.36 5.39
C ALA A 474 -2.40 6.42 6.75
N MET A 475 -1.65 6.20 7.84
CA MET A 475 -2.13 6.28 9.23
C MET A 475 -2.80 7.63 9.50
N LEU A 476 -2.17 8.74 9.11
CA LEU A 476 -2.74 10.06 9.32
C LEU A 476 -4.04 10.28 8.52
N ARG A 477 -4.10 9.81 7.28
CA ARG A 477 -5.29 9.94 6.42
C ARG A 477 -6.44 9.09 6.93
N LEU A 478 -6.16 7.85 7.32
CA LEU A 478 -7.13 6.94 7.94
C LEU A 478 -7.63 7.48 9.29
N TYR A 479 -6.77 8.11 10.09
CA TYR A 479 -7.18 8.84 11.30
C TYR A 479 -8.24 9.91 10.98
N TYR A 480 -7.98 10.76 9.98
CA TYR A 480 -8.93 11.81 9.62
C TYR A 480 -10.24 11.26 9.06
N LEU A 481 -10.18 10.17 8.29
CA LEU A 481 -11.36 9.47 7.79
C LEU A 481 -12.17 8.85 8.93
N ALA A 482 -11.53 8.11 9.84
CA ALA A 482 -12.17 7.49 11.00
C ALA A 482 -12.86 8.53 11.89
N ARG A 483 -12.23 9.69 12.09
CA ARG A 483 -12.81 10.79 12.88
C ARG A 483 -14.12 11.34 12.29
N ARG A 484 -14.28 11.24 10.96
CA ARG A 484 -15.43 11.78 10.22
C ARG A 484 -16.44 10.68 9.85
N GLU A 485 -16.12 9.42 10.10
CA GLU A 485 -16.93 8.27 9.75
C GLU A 485 -18.24 8.28 10.55
N ARG A 486 -19.35 8.03 9.86
CA ARG A 486 -20.69 7.90 10.46
C ARG A 486 -21.28 6.58 9.99
N ASP A 487 -22.00 5.90 10.87
CA ASP A 487 -22.80 4.69 10.60
C ASP A 487 -22.02 3.44 10.14
N THR A 488 -20.70 3.55 9.94
CA THR A 488 -19.80 2.47 9.51
C THR A 488 -18.50 2.50 10.31
N THR A 489 -17.65 1.47 10.16
CA THR A 489 -16.38 1.33 10.89
C THR A 489 -15.22 0.94 9.96
N HIS A 490 -15.34 1.21 8.66
CA HIS A 490 -14.34 0.80 7.68
C HIS A 490 -13.02 1.57 7.85
N ALA A 491 -13.08 2.89 8.04
CA ALA A 491 -11.89 3.71 8.22
C ALA A 491 -11.22 3.41 9.58
N LEU A 492 -12.02 3.27 10.64
CA LEU A 492 -11.52 2.91 11.97
C LEU A 492 -10.83 1.53 11.97
N ARG A 493 -11.44 0.54 11.30
CA ARG A 493 -10.87 -0.81 11.19
C ARG A 493 -9.58 -0.81 10.39
N ALA A 494 -9.55 -0.14 9.23
CA ALA A 494 -8.33 -0.02 8.43
C ALA A 494 -7.20 0.69 9.21
N LEU A 495 -7.54 1.69 10.04
CA LEU A 495 -6.57 2.33 10.94
C LEU A 495 -6.03 1.33 11.98
N CYS A 496 -6.91 0.54 12.62
CA CYS A 496 -6.52 -0.48 13.60
C CYS A 496 -5.61 -1.54 12.95
N GLU A 497 -6.04 -2.12 11.83
CA GLU A 497 -5.26 -3.09 11.05
C GLU A 497 -3.87 -2.53 10.69
N LEU A 498 -3.78 -1.25 10.30
CA LEU A 498 -2.50 -0.61 10.00
C LEU A 498 -1.62 -0.45 11.24
N VAL A 499 -2.14 0.02 12.38
CA VAL A 499 -1.33 0.20 13.60
C VAL A 499 -0.98 -1.12 14.29
N ASP A 500 -1.76 -2.19 14.07
CA ASP A 500 -1.42 -3.55 14.48
C ASP A 500 -0.14 -4.05 13.79
N THR A 501 0.16 -3.54 12.59
CA THR A 501 1.37 -3.93 11.85
C THR A 501 2.66 -3.29 12.39
N SER A 502 2.57 -2.31 13.29
CA SER A 502 3.74 -1.56 13.79
C SER A 502 3.44 -0.83 15.11
N HIS A 503 4.14 -1.23 16.18
CA HIS A 503 4.10 -0.53 17.47
C HIS A 503 4.48 0.95 17.36
N ARG A 504 5.40 1.31 16.44
CA ARG A 504 5.76 2.72 16.16
C ARG A 504 4.56 3.52 15.65
N LEU A 505 3.77 2.96 14.73
CA LEU A 505 2.55 3.61 14.24
C LEU A 505 1.51 3.74 15.38
N ARG A 506 1.35 2.69 16.19
CA ARG A 506 0.48 2.74 17.38
C ARG A 506 0.89 3.85 18.34
N ARG A 507 2.17 3.92 18.72
CA ARG A 507 2.74 5.01 19.53
C ARG A 507 2.42 6.38 18.93
N ARG A 508 2.57 6.52 17.62
CA ARG A 508 2.34 7.77 16.91
C ARG A 508 0.87 8.20 16.93
N VAL A 509 -0.07 7.27 16.73
CA VAL A 509 -1.51 7.57 16.85
C VAL A 509 -1.87 7.92 18.30
N LEU A 510 -1.36 7.20 19.29
CA LEU A 510 -1.61 7.50 20.70
C LEU A 510 -1.10 8.88 21.10
N ASN A 511 0.13 9.24 20.70
CA ASN A 511 0.68 10.57 20.95
C ASN A 511 -0.13 11.67 20.27
N ARG A 512 -0.68 11.40 19.09
CA ARG A 512 -1.57 12.33 18.39
C ARG A 512 -2.90 12.51 19.11
N LEU A 513 -3.46 11.43 19.66
CA LEU A 513 -4.70 11.44 20.43
C LEU A 513 -4.50 12.08 21.81
N ALA A 514 -3.28 12.17 22.34
CA ALA A 514 -2.99 12.87 23.59
C ALA A 514 -3.02 14.42 23.46
N GLY A 515 -3.70 14.96 22.44
CA GLY A 515 -3.85 16.39 22.21
C GLY A 515 -4.88 17.05 23.14
N PRO A 516 -4.87 18.40 23.24
CA PRO A 516 -5.81 19.12 24.08
C PRO A 516 -7.23 19.07 23.48
N ARG A 517 -8.19 18.52 24.26
CA ARG A 517 -9.63 18.38 23.94
C ARG A 517 -9.91 17.44 22.76
N LEU A 518 -10.34 16.23 23.06
CA LEU A 518 -10.72 15.24 22.07
C LEU A 518 -12.20 15.35 21.74
N SER A 519 -12.56 15.15 20.48
CA SER A 519 -13.96 14.94 20.12
C SER A 519 -14.44 13.53 20.54
N PRO A 520 -15.75 13.30 20.73
CA PRO A 520 -16.28 11.96 21.02
C PRO A 520 -15.86 10.90 20.00
N ALA A 521 -15.71 11.29 18.72
CA ALA A 521 -15.19 10.40 17.68
C ALA A 521 -13.72 10.02 17.91
N GLU A 522 -12.88 10.97 18.33
CA GLU A 522 -11.48 10.72 18.68
C GLU A 522 -11.35 9.85 19.94
N LEU A 523 -12.24 10.00 20.92
CA LEU A 523 -12.32 9.09 22.06
C LEU A 523 -12.68 7.66 21.63
N GLY A 524 -13.60 7.49 20.68
CA GLY A 524 -13.91 6.19 20.08
C GLY A 524 -12.72 5.57 19.33
N ILE A 525 -11.96 6.38 18.59
CA ILE A 525 -10.70 5.95 17.96
C ILE A 525 -9.72 5.49 19.03
N PHE A 526 -9.51 6.30 20.08
CA PHE A 526 -8.63 5.96 21.20
C PHE A 526 -8.99 4.62 21.83
N LEU A 527 -10.25 4.40 22.18
CA LEU A 527 -10.69 3.13 22.78
C LEU A 527 -10.36 1.92 21.87
N SER A 528 -10.43 2.09 20.55
CA SER A 528 -10.10 1.02 19.60
C SER A 528 -8.59 0.77 19.47
N VAL A 529 -7.78 1.83 19.33
CA VAL A 529 -6.32 1.71 19.17
C VAL A 529 -5.57 1.47 20.48
N SER A 530 -6.25 1.60 21.62
CA SER A 530 -5.71 1.29 22.96
C SER A 530 -6.07 -0.11 23.43
N ALA A 531 -6.40 -1.04 22.52
CA ALA A 531 -6.49 -2.46 22.84
C ALA A 531 -5.26 -2.91 23.65
N PRO A 532 -5.44 -3.56 24.82
CA PRO A 532 -4.35 -3.82 25.76
C PRO A 532 -3.40 -4.93 25.28
N GLU A 533 -3.85 -5.87 24.44
CA GLU A 533 -3.03 -7.00 23.99
C GLU A 533 -1.81 -6.49 23.19
N PRO A 534 -1.96 -5.68 22.12
CA PRO A 534 -0.80 -5.15 21.39
C PRO A 534 0.02 -4.10 22.15
N LEU A 535 -0.48 -3.62 23.30
CA LEU A 535 0.29 -2.75 24.21
C LEU A 535 1.20 -3.55 25.15
N THR A 536 0.84 -4.80 25.42
CA THR A 536 1.55 -5.71 26.34
C THR A 536 2.38 -6.76 25.61
N ASP A 537 2.13 -6.97 24.31
CA ASP A 537 2.99 -7.78 23.45
C ASP A 537 4.41 -7.20 23.42
N PRO A 538 5.44 -8.01 23.72
CA PRO A 538 6.82 -7.56 23.72
C PRO A 538 7.36 -7.34 22.30
N TYR A 539 8.19 -6.31 22.15
CA TYR A 539 9.11 -6.06 21.03
C TYR A 539 10.12 -7.21 20.88
N ASP A 540 10.87 -7.20 19.79
CA ASP A 540 12.03 -8.10 19.59
C ASP A 540 13.11 -7.94 20.67
N ASP A 541 13.19 -6.77 21.32
CA ASP A 541 14.11 -6.50 22.44
C ASP A 541 13.55 -6.92 23.81
N GLY A 542 12.32 -7.46 23.84
CA GLY A 542 11.64 -7.96 25.04
C GLY A 542 10.85 -6.91 25.83
N HIS A 543 10.84 -5.63 25.43
CA HIS A 543 10.05 -4.59 26.09
C HIS A 543 8.63 -4.50 25.55
N ALA A 544 7.65 -4.07 26.34
CA ALA A 544 6.29 -3.82 25.84
C ALA A 544 6.04 -2.32 25.58
N LEU A 545 5.18 -1.97 24.63
CA LEU A 545 4.88 -0.57 24.31
C LEU A 545 4.32 0.20 25.52
N VAL A 546 3.57 -0.47 26.41
CA VAL A 546 3.04 0.10 27.65
C VAL A 546 4.12 0.48 28.67
N GLU A 547 5.34 -0.05 28.56
CA GLU A 547 6.46 0.30 29.45
C GLU A 547 7.05 1.69 29.13
N GLU A 548 6.84 2.20 27.91
CA GLU A 548 7.38 3.49 27.49
C GLU A 548 6.68 4.66 28.23
N SER A 549 7.43 5.52 28.91
CA SER A 549 6.87 6.62 29.69
C SER A 549 6.09 7.64 28.83
N ALA A 550 6.47 7.83 27.57
CA ALA A 550 5.72 8.67 26.64
C ALA A 550 4.33 8.08 26.32
N VAL A 551 4.27 6.77 26.10
CA VAL A 551 3.02 6.04 25.85
C VAL A 551 2.14 6.04 27.09
N GLN A 552 2.68 5.78 28.28
CA GLN A 552 1.90 5.83 29.52
C GLN A 552 1.27 7.20 29.74
N ARG A 553 2.01 8.29 29.48
CA ARG A 553 1.46 9.65 29.54
C ARG A 553 0.31 9.82 28.54
N ALA A 554 0.51 9.44 27.27
CA ALA A 554 -0.52 9.54 26.25
C ALA A 554 -1.79 8.74 26.61
N LEU A 555 -1.62 7.50 27.06
CA LEU A 555 -2.72 6.64 27.52
C LEU A 555 -3.46 7.23 28.72
N THR A 556 -2.72 7.76 29.70
CA THR A 556 -3.31 8.40 30.90
C THR A 556 -4.13 9.64 30.51
N THR A 557 -3.57 10.50 29.65
CA THR A 557 -4.28 11.70 29.16
C THR A 557 -5.55 11.34 28.39
N CYS A 558 -5.51 10.32 27.54
CA CYS A 558 -6.69 9.91 26.78
C CYS A 558 -7.75 9.23 27.67
N TRP A 559 -7.34 8.37 28.61
CA TRP A 559 -8.26 7.78 29.58
C TRP A 559 -8.90 8.82 30.49
N LEU A 560 -8.17 9.87 30.88
CA LEU A 560 -8.73 11.00 31.63
C LEU A 560 -9.87 11.65 30.84
N ALA A 561 -9.66 11.91 29.54
CA ALA A 561 -10.71 12.47 28.68
C ALA A 561 -11.90 11.50 28.52
N VAL A 562 -11.65 10.20 28.34
CA VAL A 562 -12.70 9.18 28.27
C VAL A 562 -13.56 9.16 29.54
N LEU A 563 -12.93 9.11 30.71
CA LEU A 563 -13.64 9.02 31.99
C LEU A 563 -14.40 10.31 32.32
N GLY A 564 -13.89 11.46 31.88
CA GLY A 564 -14.52 12.77 32.09
C GLY A 564 -15.65 13.10 31.10
N GLU A 565 -15.57 12.62 29.85
CA GLU A 565 -16.47 13.06 28.77
C GLU A 565 -17.47 12.00 28.29
N LEU A 566 -17.15 10.70 28.41
CA LEU A 566 -18.02 9.62 27.94
C LEU A 566 -18.85 8.99 29.08
N PRO A 567 -20.11 8.60 28.82
CA PRO A 567 -20.89 7.82 29.77
C PRO A 567 -20.27 6.44 29.97
N ARG A 568 -20.44 5.84 31.16
CA ARG A 568 -19.88 4.52 31.53
C ARG A 568 -20.10 3.45 30.46
N ALA A 569 -21.31 3.35 29.93
CA ALA A 569 -21.65 2.37 28.90
C ALA A 569 -20.80 2.48 27.62
N GLY A 570 -20.27 3.67 27.31
CA GLY A 570 -19.44 3.91 26.14
C GLY A 570 -17.99 3.42 26.27
N TRP A 571 -17.44 3.38 27.49
CA TRP A 571 -16.04 2.98 27.74
C TRP A 571 -15.88 1.69 28.52
N GLN A 572 -16.92 1.22 29.21
CA GLN A 572 -16.89 0.01 30.04
C GLN A 572 -16.36 -1.23 29.29
N PRO A 573 -16.81 -1.58 28.07
CA PRO A 573 -16.32 -2.78 27.39
C PRO A 573 -14.81 -2.79 27.19
N GLN A 574 -14.22 -1.61 26.94
CA GLN A 574 -12.78 -1.48 26.77
C GLN A 574 -12.03 -1.53 28.11
N ALA A 575 -12.60 -0.95 29.16
CA ALA A 575 -12.04 -1.06 30.51
C ALA A 575 -12.05 -2.53 31.00
N GLU A 576 -13.11 -3.28 30.74
CA GLU A 576 -13.17 -4.71 31.04
C GLU A 576 -12.08 -5.48 30.29
N ARG A 577 -11.87 -5.19 29.00
CA ARG A 577 -10.77 -5.80 28.22
C ARG A 577 -9.39 -5.50 28.82
N TRP A 578 -9.16 -4.28 29.29
CA TRP A 578 -7.94 -3.91 30.02
C TRP A 578 -7.77 -4.70 31.32
N LEU A 579 -8.85 -4.88 32.08
CA LEU A 579 -8.85 -5.64 33.34
C LEU A 579 -8.59 -7.12 33.11
N HIS A 580 -9.22 -7.72 32.09
CA HIS A 580 -8.97 -9.10 31.67
C HIS A 580 -7.50 -9.32 31.29
N THR A 581 -6.93 -8.39 30.51
CA THR A 581 -5.52 -8.47 30.12
C THR A 581 -4.60 -8.27 31.32
N ALA A 582 -4.94 -7.34 32.21
CA ALA A 582 -4.16 -7.11 33.43
C ALA A 582 -4.11 -8.34 34.35
N ALA A 583 -5.16 -9.16 34.37
CA ALA A 583 -5.21 -10.39 35.16
C ALA A 583 -4.21 -11.47 34.73
N VAL A 584 -3.78 -11.46 33.47
CA VAL A 584 -2.87 -12.47 32.90
C VAL A 584 -1.47 -11.93 32.58
N SER A 585 -1.27 -10.61 32.62
CA SER A 585 -0.03 -9.96 32.15
C SER A 585 0.98 -9.64 33.25
N GLY A 586 0.81 -10.17 34.47
CA GLY A 586 1.76 -10.01 35.58
C GLY A 586 2.17 -8.56 35.85
N ARG A 587 3.47 -8.24 35.73
CA ARG A 587 4.02 -6.88 35.91
C ARG A 587 3.35 -5.86 34.98
N LEU A 588 3.14 -6.20 33.71
CA LEU A 588 2.51 -5.31 32.74
C LEU A 588 1.05 -5.04 33.10
N GLY A 589 0.37 -6.01 33.70
CA GLY A 589 -0.97 -5.82 34.25
C GLY A 589 -1.02 -4.75 35.33
N GLY A 590 -0.01 -4.69 36.20
CA GLY A 590 0.14 -3.61 37.19
C GLY A 590 0.22 -2.22 36.55
N ILE A 591 0.95 -2.09 35.43
CA ILE A 591 1.09 -0.83 34.68
C ILE A 591 -0.26 -0.42 34.06
N LEU A 592 -1.01 -1.36 33.48
CA LEU A 592 -2.34 -1.08 32.94
C LEU A 592 -3.29 -0.51 34.00
N LEU A 593 -3.29 -1.11 35.20
CA LEU A 593 -4.09 -0.60 36.33
C LEU A 593 -3.61 0.79 36.78
N ASP A 594 -2.31 1.02 36.83
CA ASP A 594 -1.75 2.33 37.21
C ASP A 594 -2.16 3.45 36.26
N ILE A 595 -2.26 3.16 34.95
CA ILE A 595 -2.75 4.12 33.95
C ILE A 595 -4.22 4.50 34.22
N LEU A 596 -5.09 3.51 34.42
CA LEU A 596 -6.52 3.74 34.70
C LEU A 596 -6.72 4.51 36.00
N VAL A 597 -6.00 4.14 37.06
CA VAL A 597 -6.09 4.81 38.36
C VAL A 597 -5.56 6.24 38.27
N LYS A 598 -4.41 6.49 37.64
CA LYS A 598 -3.88 7.84 37.44
C LYS A 598 -4.83 8.73 36.63
N ALA A 599 -5.48 8.17 35.60
CA ALA A 599 -6.46 8.90 34.81
C ALA A 599 -7.68 9.31 35.64
N ALA A 600 -8.25 8.39 36.42
CA ALA A 600 -9.37 8.68 37.31
C ALA A 600 -9.00 9.67 38.44
N ASP A 601 -7.76 9.59 38.93
CA ASP A 601 -7.24 10.49 39.96
C ASP A 601 -7.19 11.95 39.50
N GLN A 602 -6.92 12.17 38.21
CA GLN A 602 -6.84 13.48 37.57
C GLN A 602 -8.20 14.06 37.16
N CYS A 603 -9.32 13.37 37.42
CA CYS A 603 -10.67 13.88 37.14
C CYS A 603 -11.10 14.91 38.20
N ASP A 604 -10.73 16.19 38.07
CA ASP A 604 -10.96 17.26 39.05
C ASP A 604 -12.29 17.19 39.83
N SER A 605 -13.45 17.39 39.17
CA SER A 605 -14.77 17.43 39.80
C SER A 605 -15.49 16.08 39.87
N GLY A 606 -14.92 15.04 39.23
CA GLY A 606 -15.53 13.73 39.03
C GLY A 606 -14.77 12.55 39.63
N ARG A 607 -13.66 12.79 40.35
CA ARG A 607 -12.72 11.78 40.85
C ARG A 607 -13.37 10.60 41.56
N GLY A 608 -14.26 10.88 42.53
CA GLY A 608 -14.95 9.82 43.28
C GLY A 608 -15.87 8.97 42.40
N ALA A 609 -16.60 9.60 41.47
CA ALA A 609 -17.46 8.90 40.53
C ALA A 609 -16.66 8.05 39.53
N ALA A 610 -15.51 8.56 39.06
CA ALA A 610 -14.61 7.83 38.17
C ALA A 610 -14.05 6.58 38.86
N PHE A 611 -13.57 6.68 40.11
CA PHE A 611 -13.12 5.52 40.88
C PHE A 611 -14.23 4.51 41.13
N ALA A 612 -15.43 4.96 41.52
CA ALA A 612 -16.57 4.08 41.73
C ALA A 612 -16.97 3.34 40.44
N ALA A 613 -16.98 4.04 39.30
CA ALA A 613 -17.30 3.45 38.01
C ALA A 613 -16.23 2.45 37.54
N LEU A 614 -14.94 2.75 37.76
CA LEU A 614 -13.85 1.80 37.47
C LEU A 614 -13.95 0.55 38.33
N TYR A 615 -14.18 0.70 39.64
CA TYR A 615 -14.33 -0.44 40.54
C TYR A 615 -15.56 -1.30 40.21
N ALA A 616 -16.69 -0.66 39.88
CA ALA A 616 -17.87 -1.38 39.41
C ALA A 616 -17.59 -2.16 38.11
N SER A 617 -16.79 -1.58 37.19
CA SER A 617 -16.41 -2.26 35.94
C SER A 617 -15.44 -3.42 36.18
N ALA A 618 -14.62 -3.37 37.23
CA ALA A 618 -13.82 -4.51 37.67
C ALA A 618 -14.67 -5.66 38.22
N GLY A 619 -15.70 -5.37 39.02
CA GLY A 619 -16.67 -6.37 39.45
C GLY A 619 -17.47 -6.98 38.29
N ASP A 620 -17.76 -6.20 37.25
CA ASP A 620 -18.39 -6.70 36.02
C ASP A 620 -17.43 -7.60 35.21
N ALA A 621 -16.18 -7.18 35.05
CA ALA A 621 -15.12 -7.98 34.40
C ALA A 621 -14.87 -9.31 35.13
N GLU A 622 -14.87 -9.32 36.45
CA GLU A 622 -14.65 -10.55 37.22
C GLU A 622 -15.67 -11.64 36.90
N ARG A 623 -16.92 -11.25 36.62
CA ARG A 623 -18.00 -12.17 36.25
C ARG A 623 -17.87 -12.71 34.83
N THR A 624 -17.17 -12.01 33.95
CA THR A 624 -16.98 -12.36 32.54
C THR A 624 -15.56 -12.88 32.25
N ALA A 625 -14.76 -13.13 33.28
CA ALA A 625 -13.34 -13.49 33.19
C ALA A 625 -13.10 -14.75 32.35
N PRO A 626 -12.43 -14.65 31.17
CA PRO A 626 -12.20 -15.79 30.29
C PRO A 626 -11.20 -16.80 30.85
N PHE A 627 -10.36 -16.40 31.81
CA PHE A 627 -9.28 -17.21 32.39
C PHE A 627 -9.53 -17.63 33.85
N GLY A 628 -10.78 -17.55 34.31
CA GLY A 628 -11.21 -17.98 35.65
C GLY A 628 -11.26 -16.84 36.69
N SER A 629 -12.23 -16.93 37.60
CA SER A 629 -12.56 -15.88 38.57
C SER A 629 -11.44 -15.56 39.57
N ALA A 630 -10.56 -16.52 39.88
CA ALA A 630 -9.53 -16.33 40.90
C ALA A 630 -8.44 -15.30 40.50
N HIS A 631 -8.08 -15.21 39.21
CA HIS A 631 -7.13 -14.19 38.74
C HIS A 631 -7.80 -12.83 38.65
N ALA A 632 -9.04 -12.78 38.18
CA ALA A 632 -9.80 -11.54 38.09
C ALA A 632 -10.09 -10.93 39.47
N ALA A 633 -10.44 -11.75 40.48
CA ALA A 633 -10.63 -11.29 41.86
C ALA A 633 -9.36 -10.64 42.43
N LYS A 634 -8.18 -11.24 42.21
CA LYS A 634 -6.89 -10.65 42.60
C LYS A 634 -6.63 -9.31 41.92
N THR A 635 -7.01 -9.18 40.64
CA THR A 635 -6.89 -7.92 39.89
C THR A 635 -7.86 -6.87 40.41
N THR A 636 -9.10 -7.24 40.75
CA THR A 636 -10.09 -6.35 41.40
C THR A 636 -9.56 -5.85 42.75
N ASP A 637 -9.02 -6.75 43.58
CA ASP A 637 -8.41 -6.39 44.87
C ASP A 637 -7.21 -5.47 44.70
N LEU A 638 -6.34 -5.74 43.73
CA LEU A 638 -5.19 -4.89 43.43
C LEU A 638 -5.62 -3.51 42.93
N LEU A 639 -6.65 -3.44 42.08
CA LEU A 639 -7.24 -2.18 41.64
C LEU A 639 -7.77 -1.40 42.84
N PHE A 640 -8.52 -2.04 43.73
CA PHE A 640 -9.05 -1.41 44.95
C PHE A 640 -7.93 -0.83 45.82
N GLN A 641 -6.85 -1.60 46.04
CA GLN A 641 -5.67 -1.13 46.78
C GLN A 641 -5.04 0.12 46.13
N LYS A 642 -4.89 0.13 44.80
CA LYS A 642 -4.36 1.29 44.07
C LYS A 642 -5.28 2.51 44.15
N ILE A 643 -6.60 2.31 44.10
CA ILE A 643 -7.59 3.38 44.30
C ILE A 643 -7.49 3.97 45.70
N CYS A 644 -7.47 3.14 46.76
CA CYS A 644 -7.32 3.60 48.14
C CYS A 644 -6.02 4.40 48.33
N ALA A 645 -4.91 3.91 47.77
CA ALA A 645 -3.63 4.59 47.81
C ALA A 645 -3.68 5.96 47.11
N ALA A 646 -4.29 6.06 45.93
CA ALA A 646 -4.48 7.33 45.23
C ALA A 646 -5.33 8.31 46.06
N GLN A 647 -6.36 7.83 46.75
CA GLN A 647 -7.21 8.61 47.64
C GLN A 647 -6.52 9.02 48.97
N GLY A 648 -5.31 8.56 49.24
CA GLY A 648 -4.59 8.81 50.50
C GLY A 648 -5.12 7.99 51.69
N ILE A 649 -5.90 6.93 51.42
CA ILE A 649 -6.44 6.03 52.43
C ILE A 649 -5.42 4.92 52.66
N GLY A 650 -4.84 4.86 53.86
CA GLY A 650 -3.91 3.81 54.26
C GLY A 650 -4.55 2.41 54.14
N ARG A 651 -3.72 1.40 53.89
CA ARG A 651 -4.11 0.00 53.65
C ARG A 651 -5.26 -0.44 54.59
N PRO A 652 -6.43 -0.85 54.08
CA PRO A 652 -7.42 -1.52 54.91
C PRO A 652 -6.78 -2.81 55.42
N THR A 653 -6.61 -2.93 56.73
CA THR A 653 -5.93 -4.07 57.37
C THR A 653 -6.77 -5.35 57.39
N THR A 654 -7.94 -5.39 56.73
CA THR A 654 -8.82 -6.56 56.81
C THR A 654 -9.72 -6.67 55.57
N PRO A 655 -9.79 -7.82 54.88
CA PRO A 655 -10.89 -8.11 53.98
C PRO A 655 -12.18 -8.29 54.80
N PRO A 656 -13.36 -7.89 54.30
CA PRO A 656 -14.62 -8.21 54.96
C PRO A 656 -14.86 -9.71 54.83
N GLN A 657 -14.65 -10.45 55.93
CA GLN A 657 -15.21 -11.78 56.07
C GLN A 657 -16.74 -11.61 56.11
N ALA A 658 -17.42 -12.16 55.11
CA ALA A 658 -18.85 -12.35 55.16
C ALA A 658 -19.17 -13.38 56.25
N GLU A 659 -19.53 -12.91 57.45
CA GLU A 659 -20.15 -13.76 58.45
C GLU A 659 -21.53 -14.21 57.94
N SER A 660 -21.62 -15.51 57.66
CA SER A 660 -22.85 -16.21 57.38
C SER A 660 -23.73 -16.21 58.64
N ALA A 661 -24.67 -15.28 58.73
CA ALA A 661 -25.79 -15.39 59.64
C ALA A 661 -26.83 -16.35 59.04
N ARG A 662 -26.62 -17.66 59.21
CA ARG A 662 -27.73 -18.63 59.16
C ARG A 662 -28.52 -18.46 60.46
N GLY A 663 -29.61 -17.70 60.38
CA GLY A 663 -30.69 -17.79 61.35
C GLY A 663 -31.42 -19.12 61.17
N THR A 664 -31.29 -20.00 62.15
CA THR A 664 -32.24 -21.08 62.42
C THR A 664 -33.34 -20.52 63.32
N GLU A 665 -34.58 -20.49 62.85
CA GLU A 665 -35.76 -20.51 63.71
C GLU A 665 -36.79 -21.52 63.16
N SER A 666 -37.15 -22.45 64.06
CA SER A 666 -38.26 -23.43 64.07
C SER A 666 -38.26 -24.58 63.06
#